data_AF-A0A2I7K8H7-F1
#
_entry.id   AF-A0A2I7K8H7-F1
#
_cell.length_a   1.000
_cell.length_b   1.000
_cell.length_c   1.000
_cell.angle_alpha   90.00
_cell.angle_beta   90.00
_cell.angle_gamma   90.00
#
_symmetry.space_group_name_H-M   'P 1'
#
loop_
_entity.id
_entity.type
_entity.pdbx_description
1 polymer ?
#
loop_
_entity_poly.entity_id
_entity_poly.type
_entity_poly.pdbx_seq_one_letter_code
_entity_poly.pdbx_strand_id
1 'polypeptide(L)'
;MTALFPNTDLRLIDEIATTAGTPFYLYDASVLRGRLDALRAALPQVDFFYSLKSNPNLSVTRVLHGHGAGCEVSSLLELETSLQAGATPERILMVGPGKSETELVRAIELGIKAIVVESAHELTQIDALARQQGRVQNIALRVNPDFHAGGAKLNMSGRPTQFGIDQSELPDVLKQAESCAHLQLCGLHAYMGTRILTHETVVANVGNILNLATEVVSSLKAPLDFVDVGGGFGIPYYDGETELDLDALGQAVTPLVQSFGATHPKTRVVIELGRYLSGPSGQFVTRVQQTKSSKGEHFAVCDGGSNVHVAAAGQGFLRKNFPIRLLRDGKAEIDDEAAQPWTLTGPLCTPQDVIGKSVLMATPQVGDLISIGQSGAYGPTASPVNFLGFGAPAEVMIDGTELRLVRSRDTVEARLAVQQPSDLRLAAHANPSTSHAPAALADLYSSATGNGLEGTPFSDPCLERLTGLQTLFRETGARLDRDPESWTALWENPTVRALTTIGVPEKFNGFPLRDSGLGISDCPYGLHVAMVERLARFDANCILSLPGPSLSGGAVLATGTDAQIARFFDGYRFGPQGTFFAVTEPDAGSDASNGRSTLGLKDGKLVLNGVKTLVGGIARADIGLFFAHIEETGRMGLVMIAPSDAPDCVKIERLGTNGLRGADLCQMTLTDFPVTQDMILGSGGRSLRDGFMAINGVFERNRPMVAAMALGSGRGLIELMLEDPTRLPAYQDLLASHTALLVQLVKVIRAQENRRPKVQDISKVKMQAVSFVDQVVRRITDQDPMRFLQDAELRRRCRDVKAFEYMEGTSNIHLLNAYRSYTAGVDQ
;
A
#
# COMPACT_ATOMS: atom_id res chain seq x y z
N MET A 1 -28.82 29.37 5.99
CA MET A 1 -27.36 29.38 5.73
C MET A 1 -26.59 30.46 6.52
N THR A 2 -27.23 31.53 7.02
CA THR A 2 -26.51 32.62 7.72
C THR A 2 -25.80 32.19 9.01
N ALA A 3 -26.41 31.29 9.78
CA ALA A 3 -25.89 30.81 11.06
C ALA A 3 -24.70 29.83 10.98
N LEU A 4 -24.34 29.36 9.77
CA LEU A 4 -23.25 28.39 9.58
C LEU A 4 -21.90 29.05 9.23
N PHE A 5 -21.81 30.37 9.43
CA PHE A 5 -20.59 31.13 9.27
C PHE A 5 -20.31 31.87 10.58
N PRO A 6 -19.03 32.09 10.93
CA PRO A 6 -18.68 33.00 12.02
C PRO A 6 -19.29 34.39 11.80
N ASN A 7 -19.56 35.12 12.89
CA ASN A 7 -20.04 36.50 12.86
C ASN A 7 -18.89 37.46 12.52
N THR A 8 -18.30 37.29 11.34
CA THR A 8 -17.21 38.13 10.84
C THR A 8 -17.76 39.28 10.01
N ASP A 9 -17.21 40.48 10.19
CA ASP A 9 -17.46 41.61 9.29
C ASP A 9 -16.99 41.25 7.87
N LEU A 10 -17.90 41.30 6.90
CA LEU A 10 -17.61 40.93 5.51
C LEU A 10 -16.62 41.90 4.84
N ARG A 11 -16.53 43.16 5.29
CA ARG A 11 -15.51 44.10 4.80
C ARG A 11 -14.10 43.68 5.20
N LEU A 12 -13.97 43.13 6.41
CA LEU A 12 -12.70 42.62 6.90
C LEU A 12 -12.19 41.45 6.04
N ILE A 13 -13.09 40.62 5.49
CA ILE A 13 -12.73 39.53 4.58
C ILE A 13 -12.07 40.08 3.31
N ASP A 14 -12.57 41.18 2.74
CA ASP A 14 -11.98 41.83 1.57
C ASP A 14 -10.63 42.49 1.89
N GLU A 15 -10.50 43.12 3.06
CA GLU A 15 -9.24 43.69 3.53
C GLU A 15 -8.17 42.60 3.71
N ILE A 16 -8.53 41.44 4.27
CA ILE A 16 -7.66 40.27 4.37
C ILE A 16 -7.31 39.74 2.98
N ALA A 17 -8.30 39.61 2.08
CA ALA A 17 -8.08 39.14 0.72
C ALA A 17 -7.12 40.04 -0.07
N THR A 18 -7.09 41.34 0.25
CA THR A 18 -6.17 42.32 -0.33
C THR A 18 -4.77 42.23 0.30
N THR A 19 -4.71 42.02 1.61
CA THR A 19 -3.45 42.07 2.37
C THR A 19 -2.70 40.74 2.37
N ALA A 20 -3.38 39.63 2.64
CA ALA A 20 -2.82 38.28 2.71
C ALA A 20 -2.97 37.50 1.39
N GLY A 21 -3.81 37.99 0.46
CA GLY A 21 -4.13 37.35 -0.81
C GLY A 21 -5.11 36.17 -0.66
N THR A 22 -5.61 35.66 -1.78
CA THR A 22 -6.46 34.44 -1.89
C THR A 22 -5.73 33.27 -2.56
N PRO A 23 -5.99 32.01 -2.17
CA PRO A 23 -6.94 31.60 -1.13
C PRO A 23 -6.39 31.69 0.32
N PHE A 24 -7.28 31.81 1.30
CA PHE A 24 -6.94 31.80 2.73
C PHE A 24 -8.03 31.17 3.60
N TYR A 25 -7.66 30.74 4.82
CA TYR A 25 -8.61 30.40 5.88
C TYR A 25 -8.67 31.52 6.91
N LEU A 26 -9.86 31.77 7.45
CA LEU A 26 -10.11 32.73 8.52
C LEU A 26 -10.76 32.04 9.71
N TYR A 27 -10.13 32.11 10.87
CA TYR A 27 -10.58 31.52 12.13
C TYR A 27 -11.02 32.58 13.14
N ASP A 28 -12.13 32.34 13.83
CA ASP A 28 -12.64 33.18 14.91
C ASP A 28 -12.37 32.54 16.28
N ALA A 29 -11.48 33.15 17.07
CA ALA A 29 -11.10 32.66 18.39
C ALA A 29 -12.25 32.70 19.40
N SER A 30 -13.21 33.62 19.24
CA SER A 30 -14.39 33.69 20.12
C SER A 30 -15.29 32.47 19.96
N VAL A 31 -15.42 31.96 18.73
CA VAL A 31 -16.19 30.75 18.44
C VAL A 31 -15.53 29.51 19.05
N LEU A 32 -14.20 29.41 18.97
CA LEU A 32 -13.44 28.33 19.62
C LEU A 32 -13.70 28.28 21.14
N ARG A 33 -13.59 29.42 21.82
CA ARG A 33 -13.83 29.53 23.27
C ARG A 33 -15.29 29.22 23.62
N GLY A 34 -16.23 29.83 22.91
CA GLY A 34 -17.66 29.64 23.14
C GLY A 34 -18.12 28.20 22.98
N ARG A 35 -17.57 27.45 22.01
CA ARG A 35 -17.87 26.02 21.84
C ARG A 35 -17.37 25.18 23.01
N LEU A 36 -16.18 25.47 23.54
CA LEU A 36 -15.66 24.79 24.72
C LEU A 36 -16.44 25.15 26.00
N ASP A 37 -16.84 26.41 26.15
CA ASP A 37 -17.66 26.86 27.28
C ASP A 37 -19.03 26.18 27.29
N ALA A 38 -19.68 26.08 26.13
CA ALA A 38 -20.97 25.40 26.01
C ALA A 38 -20.88 23.91 26.41
N LEU A 39 -19.81 23.21 26.01
CA LEU A 39 -19.58 21.82 26.39
C LEU A 39 -19.36 21.66 27.90
N ARG A 40 -18.57 22.54 28.52
CA ARG A 40 -18.34 22.50 29.97
C ARG A 40 -19.58 22.84 30.78
N ALA A 41 -20.42 23.75 30.27
CA ALA A 41 -21.70 24.04 30.89
C ALA A 41 -22.64 22.82 30.84
N ALA A 42 -22.69 22.12 29.70
CA ALA A 42 -23.51 20.93 29.52
C ALA A 42 -22.97 19.70 30.29
N LEU A 43 -21.65 19.57 30.43
CA LEU A 43 -20.98 18.40 31.00
C LEU A 43 -19.86 18.82 31.98
N PRO A 44 -20.20 19.38 33.16
CA PRO A 44 -19.22 19.99 34.07
C PRO A 44 -18.26 19.00 34.72
N GLN A 45 -18.58 17.70 34.71
CA GLN A 45 -17.78 16.63 35.29
C GLN A 45 -16.90 15.92 34.26
N VAL A 46 -16.81 16.41 33.02
CA VAL A 46 -16.01 15.82 31.95
C VAL A 46 -14.80 16.70 31.63
N ASP A 47 -13.65 16.07 31.42
CA ASP A 47 -12.46 16.75 30.92
C ASP A 47 -12.41 16.69 29.39
N PHE A 48 -12.23 17.84 28.74
CA PHE A 48 -12.19 17.92 27.29
C PHE A 48 -10.76 18.01 26.77
N PHE A 49 -10.44 17.20 25.76
CA PHE A 49 -9.18 17.22 25.03
C PHE A 49 -9.44 17.67 23.59
N TYR A 50 -8.65 18.65 23.14
CA TYR A 50 -8.70 19.10 21.76
C TYR A 50 -7.92 18.13 20.88
N SER A 51 -8.59 17.61 19.86
CA SER A 51 -8.03 16.70 18.87
C SER A 51 -7.31 17.47 17.76
N LEU A 52 -5.98 17.57 17.85
CA LEU A 52 -5.18 18.44 16.96
C LEU A 52 -5.28 18.03 15.49
N LYS A 53 -5.55 16.76 15.18
CA LYS A 53 -5.74 16.26 13.81
C LYS A 53 -6.81 17.03 13.03
N SER A 54 -7.76 17.69 13.71
CA SER A 54 -8.74 18.55 13.04
C SER A 54 -8.15 19.86 12.55
N ASN A 55 -7.24 20.48 13.31
CA ASN A 55 -6.53 21.70 12.95
C ASN A 55 -5.30 21.89 13.88
N PRO A 56 -4.10 21.45 13.48
CA PRO A 56 -2.90 21.53 14.30
C PRO A 56 -2.24 22.93 14.24
N ASN A 57 -2.95 23.98 13.81
CA ASN A 57 -2.41 25.33 13.83
C ASN A 57 -2.08 25.76 15.26
N LEU A 58 -0.83 26.16 15.51
CA LEU A 58 -0.33 26.57 16.82
C LEU A 58 -1.24 27.59 17.53
N SER A 59 -1.79 28.56 16.80
CA SER A 59 -2.66 29.59 17.37
C SER A 59 -4.03 29.04 17.75
N VAL A 60 -4.60 28.13 16.95
CA VAL A 60 -5.86 27.43 17.27
C VAL A 60 -5.68 26.58 18.51
N THR A 61 -4.59 25.80 18.57
CA THR A 61 -4.23 25.00 19.74
C THR A 61 -4.02 25.87 20.97
N ARG A 62 -3.34 27.01 20.84
CA ARG A 62 -3.12 27.96 21.95
C ARG A 62 -4.42 28.55 22.49
N VAL A 63 -5.38 28.88 21.62
CA VAL A 63 -6.68 29.39 22.06
C VAL A 63 -7.42 28.32 22.85
N LEU A 64 -7.56 27.11 22.32
CA LEU A 64 -8.32 26.04 22.99
C LEU A 64 -7.63 25.54 24.27
N HIS A 65 -6.32 25.35 24.23
CA HIS A 65 -5.54 24.92 25.39
C HIS A 65 -5.49 26.02 26.47
N GLY A 66 -5.24 27.28 26.09
CA GLY A 66 -5.27 28.42 27.01
C GLY A 66 -6.66 28.65 27.61
N HIS A 67 -7.71 28.21 26.92
CA HIS A 67 -9.08 28.16 27.45
C HIS A 67 -9.36 26.86 28.23
N GLY A 68 -8.35 26.03 28.47
CA GLY A 68 -8.33 24.90 29.39
C GLY A 68 -8.66 23.53 28.79
N ALA A 69 -8.66 23.34 27.47
CA ALA A 69 -8.69 22.01 26.88
C ALA A 69 -7.35 21.28 27.07
N GLY A 70 -7.36 19.94 27.19
CA GLY A 70 -6.17 19.12 27.01
C GLY A 70 -5.81 19.02 25.51
N CYS A 71 -4.74 18.30 25.19
CA CYS A 71 -4.33 18.06 23.79
C CYS A 71 -4.30 16.55 23.51
N GLU A 72 -5.05 16.10 22.52
CA GLU A 72 -4.88 14.78 21.90
C GLU A 72 -4.03 14.96 20.63
N VAL A 73 -2.90 14.26 20.61
CA VAL A 73 -1.90 14.33 19.54
C VAL A 73 -1.66 12.94 18.95
N SER A 74 -1.32 12.90 17.67
CA SER A 74 -1.13 11.66 16.90
C SER A 74 0.22 11.57 16.20
N SER A 75 1.02 12.64 16.26
CA SER A 75 2.35 12.70 15.65
C SER A 75 3.32 13.59 16.43
N LEU A 76 4.62 13.47 16.15
CA LEU A 76 5.66 14.31 16.76
C LEU A 76 5.40 15.81 16.58
N LEU A 77 4.96 16.24 15.38
CA LEU A 77 4.69 17.65 15.13
C LEU A 77 3.50 18.14 15.95
N GLU A 78 2.45 17.35 16.10
CA GLU A 78 1.31 17.71 16.96
C GLU A 78 1.72 17.78 18.44
N LEU A 79 2.55 16.85 18.91
CA LEU A 79 3.12 16.88 20.26
C LEU A 79 3.90 18.18 20.49
N GLU A 80 4.85 18.52 19.62
CA GLU A 80 5.64 19.75 19.76
C GLU A 80 4.78 21.01 19.59
N THR A 81 3.77 20.99 18.72
CA THR A 81 2.81 22.08 18.58
C THR A 81 2.06 22.31 19.89
N SER A 82 1.62 21.24 20.56
CA SER A 82 0.91 21.37 21.84
C SER A 82 1.79 21.97 22.94
N LEU A 83 3.06 21.56 23.03
CA LEU A 83 4.02 22.12 23.98
C LEU A 83 4.28 23.60 23.70
N GLN A 84 4.50 23.96 22.43
CA GLN A 84 4.68 25.37 22.04
C GLN A 84 3.41 26.21 22.27
N ALA A 85 2.22 25.60 22.17
CA ALA A 85 0.96 26.26 22.51
C ALA A 85 0.84 26.55 24.01
N GLY A 86 1.67 25.91 24.85
CA GLY A 86 1.70 26.06 26.30
C GLY A 86 1.19 24.84 27.08
N ALA A 87 0.91 23.72 26.41
CA ALA A 87 0.46 22.50 27.08
C ALA A 87 1.53 21.94 28.00
N THR A 88 1.13 21.59 29.23
CA THR A 88 1.98 20.81 30.13
C THR A 88 1.87 19.31 29.78
N PRO A 89 2.92 18.50 29.98
CA PRO A 89 2.91 17.08 29.62
C PRO A 89 1.69 16.31 30.18
N GLU A 90 1.24 16.64 31.39
CA GLU A 90 0.13 15.99 32.10
C GLU A 90 -1.25 16.30 31.46
N ARG A 91 -1.28 17.19 30.46
CA ARG A 91 -2.47 17.55 29.68
C ARG A 91 -2.40 17.04 28.24
N ILE A 92 -1.50 16.10 27.93
CA ILE A 92 -1.28 15.57 26.58
C ILE A 92 -1.55 14.06 26.53
N LEU A 93 -2.46 13.63 25.66
CA LEU A 93 -2.70 12.23 25.30
C LEU A 93 -2.11 11.96 23.91
N MET A 94 -1.35 10.87 23.77
CA MET A 94 -0.82 10.46 22.47
C MET A 94 -1.52 9.21 21.94
N VAL A 95 -2.20 9.35 20.81
CA VAL A 95 -2.95 8.27 20.14
C VAL A 95 -2.32 7.87 18.81
N GLY A 96 -2.89 6.88 18.13
CA GLY A 96 -2.56 6.53 16.75
C GLY A 96 -1.90 5.15 16.62
N PRO A 97 -2.24 4.35 15.59
CA PRO A 97 -1.88 2.93 15.51
C PRO A 97 -0.44 2.66 15.06
N GLY A 98 0.33 3.69 14.72
CA GLY A 98 1.65 3.56 14.10
C GLY A 98 2.68 4.53 14.67
N LYS A 99 2.71 4.72 15.99
CA LYS A 99 3.66 5.62 16.65
C LYS A 99 5.09 5.14 16.39
N SER A 100 5.95 6.03 15.92
CA SER A 100 7.37 5.76 15.68
C SER A 100 8.17 5.71 16.98
N GLU A 101 9.35 5.09 16.95
CA GLU A 101 10.25 5.08 18.10
C GLU A 101 10.63 6.50 18.56
N THR A 102 10.89 7.42 17.62
CA THR A 102 11.18 8.83 17.92
C THR A 102 10.05 9.50 18.70
N GLU A 103 8.80 9.22 18.31
CA GLU A 103 7.61 9.73 18.98
C GLU A 103 7.45 9.15 20.38
N LEU A 104 7.61 7.84 20.53
CA LEU A 104 7.52 7.15 21.82
C LEU A 104 8.61 7.62 22.78
N VAL A 105 9.86 7.70 22.32
CA VAL A 105 10.99 8.21 23.11
C VAL A 105 10.68 9.61 23.62
N ARG A 106 10.23 10.50 22.75
CA ARG A 106 9.90 11.89 23.12
C ARG A 106 8.74 11.97 24.12
N ALA A 107 7.69 11.17 23.93
CA ALA A 107 6.56 11.10 24.86
C ALA A 107 6.98 10.64 26.26
N ILE A 108 7.85 9.62 26.33
CA ILE A 108 8.41 9.07 27.59
C ILE A 108 9.33 10.09 28.28
N GLU A 109 10.19 10.77 27.53
CA GLU A 109 11.09 11.80 28.06
C GLU A 109 10.31 12.92 28.77
N LEU A 110 9.20 13.34 28.16
CA LEU A 110 8.30 14.37 28.67
C LEU A 110 7.44 13.87 29.84
N GLY A 111 7.18 12.57 29.92
CA GLY A 111 6.24 12.00 30.89
C GLY A 111 4.81 12.49 30.64
N ILE A 112 4.34 12.40 29.39
CA ILE A 112 3.00 12.87 29.03
C ILE A 112 1.91 12.11 29.80
N LYS A 113 0.70 12.68 29.86
CA LYS A 113 -0.45 12.13 30.61
C LYS A 113 -0.64 10.64 30.37
N ALA A 114 -0.70 10.23 29.11
CA ALA A 114 -0.70 8.84 28.72
C ALA A 114 -0.32 8.65 27.25
N ILE A 115 0.40 7.56 26.97
CA ILE A 115 0.47 6.98 25.63
C ILE A 115 -0.69 5.99 25.52
N VAL A 116 -1.58 6.20 24.54
CA VAL A 116 -2.72 5.33 24.28
C VAL A 116 -2.27 4.15 23.41
N VAL A 117 -2.14 2.99 24.03
CA VAL A 117 -1.61 1.74 23.46
C VAL A 117 -2.66 1.09 22.57
N GLU A 118 -2.24 0.69 21.38
CA GLU A 118 -3.07 0.16 20.30
C GLU A 118 -2.88 -1.36 20.11
N SER A 119 -1.81 -1.95 20.66
CA SER A 119 -1.56 -3.40 20.56
C SER A 119 -0.68 -3.94 21.71
N ALA A 120 -0.73 -5.26 21.94
CA ALA A 120 0.17 -5.95 22.86
C ALA A 120 1.65 -5.80 22.47
N HIS A 121 1.94 -5.65 21.17
CA HIS A 121 3.30 -5.39 20.68
C HIS A 121 3.79 -3.99 21.09
N GLU A 122 2.98 -2.96 20.82
CA GLU A 122 3.30 -1.57 21.18
C GLU A 122 3.52 -1.45 22.71
N LEU A 123 2.72 -2.17 23.51
CA LEU A 123 2.92 -2.24 24.97
C LEU A 123 4.36 -2.66 25.34
N THR A 124 4.87 -3.75 24.76
CA THR A 124 6.25 -4.22 25.03
C THR A 124 7.31 -3.24 24.58
N GLN A 125 7.07 -2.55 23.46
CA GLN A 125 7.99 -1.57 22.91
C GLN A 125 8.11 -0.36 23.84
N ILE A 126 6.98 0.15 24.36
CA ILE A 126 6.97 1.29 25.28
C ILE A 126 7.68 0.92 26.59
N ASP A 127 7.44 -0.27 27.16
CA ASP A 127 8.15 -0.70 28.38
C ASP A 127 9.67 -0.75 28.17
N ALA A 128 10.11 -1.29 27.02
CA ALA A 128 11.53 -1.36 26.70
C ALA A 128 12.18 0.03 26.58
N LEU A 129 11.51 0.98 25.93
CA LEU A 129 11.99 2.36 25.80
C LEU A 129 11.96 3.11 27.13
N ALA A 130 10.90 2.94 27.93
CA ALA A 130 10.78 3.54 29.26
C ALA A 130 11.88 3.03 30.20
N ARG A 131 12.18 1.73 30.13
CA ARG A 131 13.32 1.10 30.83
C ARG A 131 14.66 1.69 30.42
N GLN A 132 14.89 1.89 29.12
CA GLN A 132 16.14 2.49 28.64
C GLN A 132 16.34 3.92 29.18
N GLN A 133 15.25 4.66 29.41
CA GLN A 133 15.29 6.00 29.99
C GLN A 133 15.24 6.03 31.53
N GLY A 134 15.07 4.88 32.19
CA GLY A 134 14.89 4.80 33.64
C GLY A 134 13.62 5.51 34.14
N ARG A 135 12.55 5.50 33.34
CA ARG A 135 11.28 6.17 33.63
C ARG A 135 10.13 5.16 33.76
N VAL A 136 9.08 5.57 34.45
CA VAL A 136 7.78 4.89 34.42
C VAL A 136 6.83 5.75 33.59
N GLN A 137 6.30 5.21 32.49
CA GLN A 137 5.39 5.93 31.60
C GLN A 137 3.95 5.53 31.87
N ASN A 138 3.08 6.53 32.03
CA ASN A 138 1.65 6.34 32.07
C ASN A 138 1.12 5.89 30.70
N ILE A 139 0.27 4.88 30.70
CA ILE A 139 -0.38 4.36 29.50
C ILE A 139 -1.90 4.28 29.68
N ALA A 140 -2.60 4.30 28.56
CA ALA A 140 -4.00 3.88 28.49
C ALA A 140 -4.15 2.80 27.42
N LEU A 141 -5.12 1.90 27.55
CA LEU A 141 -5.41 0.92 26.51
C LEU A 141 -6.55 1.40 25.63
N ARG A 142 -6.33 1.45 24.31
CA ARG A 142 -7.42 1.65 23.36
C ARG A 142 -8.11 0.32 23.12
N VAL A 143 -9.42 0.27 23.37
CA VAL A 143 -10.23 -0.93 23.18
C VAL A 143 -11.02 -0.83 21.88
N ASN A 144 -11.06 -1.92 21.13
CA ASN A 144 -12.03 -2.19 20.09
C ASN A 144 -13.18 -3.03 20.70
N PRO A 145 -14.26 -2.39 21.20
CA PRO A 145 -15.34 -3.08 21.89
C PRO A 145 -16.14 -4.03 21.00
N ASP A 146 -16.84 -4.98 21.61
CA ASP A 146 -17.73 -5.93 20.90
C ASP A 146 -19.09 -5.31 20.49
N PHE A 147 -19.40 -4.11 20.98
CA PHE A 147 -20.61 -3.38 20.61
C PHE A 147 -20.38 -2.43 19.43
N HIS A 148 -21.45 -2.14 18.68
CA HIS A 148 -21.40 -1.24 17.52
C HIS A 148 -21.93 0.16 17.83
N ALA A 149 -21.37 1.16 17.14
CA ALA A 149 -21.90 2.52 17.14
C ALA A 149 -23.11 2.63 16.18
N GLY A 150 -24.30 2.90 16.70
CA GLY A 150 -25.47 3.25 15.88
C GLY A 150 -25.45 4.73 15.49
N GLY A 151 -25.60 5.08 14.21
CA GLY A 151 -25.80 6.49 13.78
C GLY A 151 -24.54 7.30 13.43
N ALA A 152 -23.34 6.74 13.54
CA ALA A 152 -22.11 7.36 13.02
C ALA A 152 -21.99 7.14 11.50
N LYS A 153 -21.51 8.14 10.74
CA LYS A 153 -21.27 7.98 9.28
C LYS A 153 -20.06 7.09 8.99
N LEU A 154 -19.13 6.98 9.93
CA LEU A 154 -17.95 6.14 9.85
C LEU A 154 -17.67 5.52 11.22
N ASN A 155 -17.72 4.19 11.28
CA ASN A 155 -17.45 3.42 12.50
C ASN A 155 -15.94 3.18 12.64
N MET A 156 -15.41 3.47 13.82
CA MET A 156 -13.96 3.41 14.08
C MET A 156 -13.57 2.27 15.01
N SER A 157 -14.56 1.64 15.65
CA SER A 157 -14.45 0.44 16.47
C SER A 157 -15.73 -0.40 16.37
N GLY A 158 -15.77 -1.56 17.03
CA GLY A 158 -16.86 -2.52 16.91
C GLY A 158 -16.77 -3.38 15.65
N ARG A 159 -15.62 -3.45 14.99
CA ARG A 159 -15.42 -4.21 13.74
C ARG A 159 -13.94 -4.43 13.49
N PRO A 160 -13.54 -5.32 12.55
CA PRO A 160 -12.15 -5.42 12.13
C PRO A 160 -11.61 -4.05 11.67
N THR A 161 -10.56 -3.59 12.34
CA THR A 161 -9.94 -2.28 12.11
C THR A 161 -8.50 -2.29 12.63
N GLN A 162 -7.69 -1.32 12.21
CA GLN A 162 -6.31 -1.14 12.66
C GLN A 162 -6.17 -0.48 14.04
N PHE A 163 -7.29 -0.20 14.70
CA PHE A 163 -7.33 0.62 15.90
C PHE A 163 -7.76 -0.19 17.11
N GLY A 164 -6.99 -0.06 18.19
CA GLY A 164 -7.28 -0.68 19.48
C GLY A 164 -7.10 -2.19 19.53
N ILE A 165 -7.19 -2.67 20.75
CA ILE A 165 -7.08 -4.07 21.15
C ILE A 165 -8.48 -4.62 21.24
N ASP A 166 -8.73 -5.78 20.63
CA ASP A 166 -10.03 -6.42 20.67
C ASP A 166 -10.43 -6.70 22.13
N GLN A 167 -11.70 -6.45 22.47
CA GLN A 167 -12.21 -6.61 23.84
C GLN A 167 -11.92 -8.00 24.41
N SER A 168 -11.95 -9.04 23.56
CA SER A 168 -11.65 -10.43 23.94
C SER A 168 -10.19 -10.67 24.35
N GLU A 169 -9.24 -9.83 23.90
CA GLU A 169 -7.81 -9.94 24.24
C GLU A 169 -7.44 -9.17 25.52
N LEU A 170 -8.34 -8.31 26.03
CA LEU A 170 -8.07 -7.48 27.20
C LEU A 170 -7.58 -8.25 28.43
N PRO A 171 -8.14 -9.42 28.80
CA PRO A 171 -7.67 -10.14 29.99
C PRO A 171 -6.17 -10.49 29.94
N ASP A 172 -5.63 -10.79 28.75
CA ASP A 172 -4.23 -11.15 28.59
C ASP A 172 -3.33 -9.92 28.47
N VAL A 173 -3.79 -8.88 27.76
CA VAL A 173 -3.07 -7.60 27.70
C VAL A 173 -2.98 -6.93 29.07
N LEU A 174 -4.01 -7.02 29.90
CA LEU A 174 -3.98 -6.49 31.26
C LEU A 174 -2.92 -7.19 32.12
N LYS A 175 -2.85 -8.53 32.07
CA LYS A 175 -1.79 -9.29 32.76
C LYS A 175 -0.40 -8.88 32.27
N GLN A 176 -0.26 -8.67 30.96
CA GLN A 176 0.99 -8.23 30.37
C GLN A 176 1.38 -6.82 30.83
N ALA A 177 0.43 -5.88 30.85
CA ALA A 177 0.64 -4.53 31.34
C ALA A 177 1.09 -4.53 32.82
N GLU A 178 0.50 -5.38 33.67
CA GLU A 178 0.92 -5.53 35.07
C GLU A 178 2.34 -6.07 35.23
N SER A 179 2.86 -6.81 34.25
CA SER A 179 4.24 -7.33 34.26
C SER A 179 5.28 -6.35 33.71
N CYS A 180 4.84 -5.26 33.08
CA CYS A 180 5.71 -4.21 32.54
C CYS A 180 6.10 -3.24 33.67
N ALA A 181 7.29 -3.43 34.25
CA ALA A 181 7.73 -2.66 35.42
C ALA A 181 7.94 -1.16 35.16
N HIS A 182 8.01 -0.73 33.90
CA HIS A 182 8.24 0.67 33.51
C HIS A 182 6.98 1.31 32.94
N LEU A 183 5.82 0.67 33.08
CA LEU A 183 4.53 1.19 32.64
C LEU A 183 3.56 1.29 33.82
N GLN A 184 2.71 2.31 33.78
CA GLN A 184 1.58 2.45 34.69
C GLN A 184 0.29 2.56 33.89
N LEU A 185 -0.56 1.54 33.97
CA LEU A 185 -1.89 1.59 33.39
C LEU A 185 -2.78 2.57 34.17
N CYS A 186 -3.10 3.71 33.55
CA CYS A 186 -3.85 4.80 34.16
C CYS A 186 -5.14 5.16 33.40
N GLY A 187 -5.39 4.58 32.22
CA GLY A 187 -6.64 4.84 31.52
C GLY A 187 -7.11 3.77 30.54
N LEU A 188 -8.34 3.95 30.09
CA LEU A 188 -8.95 3.24 28.98
C LEU A 188 -9.44 4.24 27.95
N HIS A 189 -9.43 3.87 26.69
CA HIS A 189 -9.90 4.71 25.59
C HIS A 189 -10.75 3.89 24.62
N ALA A 190 -11.89 4.41 24.19
CA ALA A 190 -12.66 3.83 23.10
C ALA A 190 -13.25 4.93 22.21
N TYR A 191 -13.15 4.77 20.88
CA TYR A 191 -13.63 5.74 19.91
C TYR A 191 -14.54 5.10 18.89
N MET A 192 -15.85 5.32 19.04
CA MET A 192 -16.87 4.58 18.30
C MET A 192 -17.09 5.07 16.86
N GLY A 193 -16.94 6.37 16.60
CA GLY A 193 -17.15 6.92 15.25
C GLY A 193 -17.12 8.43 15.17
N THR A 194 -17.32 8.98 13.97
CA THR A 194 -17.28 10.43 13.70
C THR A 194 -18.60 10.96 13.13
N ARG A 195 -18.85 12.26 13.35
CA ARG A 195 -19.97 13.05 12.82
C ARG A 195 -21.33 12.56 13.32
N ILE A 196 -21.42 12.35 14.63
CA ILE A 196 -22.67 12.01 15.33
C ILE A 196 -23.44 13.31 15.56
N LEU A 197 -24.62 13.44 14.97
CA LEU A 197 -25.47 14.64 15.07
C LEU A 197 -26.61 14.48 16.08
N THR A 198 -26.82 13.28 16.62
CA THR A 198 -27.91 12.94 17.55
C THR A 198 -27.35 12.70 18.94
N HIS A 199 -27.96 13.31 19.95
CA HIS A 199 -27.48 13.19 21.33
C HIS A 199 -27.69 11.77 21.87
N GLU A 200 -28.74 11.07 21.44
CA GLU A 200 -29.06 9.70 21.85
C GLU A 200 -27.93 8.72 21.51
N THR A 201 -27.32 8.86 20.33
CA THR A 201 -26.15 8.07 19.92
C THR A 201 -24.94 8.34 20.81
N VAL A 202 -24.70 9.61 21.14
CA VAL A 202 -23.60 9.98 22.04
C VAL A 202 -23.83 9.38 23.42
N VAL A 203 -25.03 9.52 23.98
CA VAL A 203 -25.41 8.95 25.29
C VAL A 203 -25.20 7.43 25.30
N ALA A 204 -25.64 6.72 24.26
CA ALA A 204 -25.45 5.28 24.15
C ALA A 204 -23.98 4.89 24.12
N ASN A 205 -23.14 5.58 23.34
CA ASN A 205 -21.71 5.33 23.29
C ASN A 205 -21.05 5.56 24.66
N VAL A 206 -21.35 6.69 25.32
CA VAL A 206 -20.82 7.00 26.65
C VAL A 206 -21.22 5.90 27.65
N GLY A 207 -22.49 5.53 27.68
CA GLY A 207 -22.98 4.47 28.58
C GLY A 207 -22.26 3.13 28.35
N ASN A 208 -22.14 2.70 27.10
CA ASN A 208 -21.49 1.43 26.76
C ASN A 208 -19.99 1.43 27.13
N ILE A 209 -19.27 2.53 26.90
CA ILE A 209 -17.85 2.63 27.25
C ILE A 209 -17.66 2.67 28.77
N LEU A 210 -18.51 3.39 29.52
CA LEU A 210 -18.44 3.40 30.98
C LEU A 210 -18.77 2.02 31.59
N ASN A 211 -19.70 1.27 30.98
CA ASN A 211 -19.98 -0.11 31.38
C ASN A 211 -18.76 -1.01 31.14
N LEU A 212 -18.17 -0.95 29.94
CA LEU A 212 -16.93 -1.67 29.63
C LEU A 212 -15.79 -1.29 30.59
N ALA A 213 -15.63 -0.01 30.90
CA ALA A 213 -14.63 0.43 31.86
C ALA A 213 -14.88 -0.11 33.27
N THR A 214 -16.14 -0.19 33.69
CA THR A 214 -16.52 -0.79 34.99
C THR A 214 -16.11 -2.26 35.05
N GLU A 215 -16.34 -3.02 33.97
CA GLU A 215 -15.92 -4.42 33.85
C GLU A 215 -14.39 -4.54 33.95
N VAL A 216 -13.65 -3.71 33.23
CA VAL A 216 -12.18 -3.74 33.22
C VAL A 216 -11.59 -3.33 34.57
N VAL A 217 -12.08 -2.23 35.17
CA VAL A 217 -11.58 -1.71 36.46
C VAL A 217 -11.69 -2.75 37.57
N SER A 218 -12.71 -3.61 37.54
CA SER A 218 -12.88 -4.70 38.51
C SER A 218 -11.72 -5.69 38.54
N SER A 219 -10.95 -5.78 37.44
CA SER A 219 -9.81 -6.68 37.28
C SER A 219 -8.45 -6.01 37.56
N LEU A 220 -8.42 -4.71 37.87
CA LEU A 220 -7.18 -3.95 38.08
C LEU A 220 -6.81 -3.84 39.56
N LYS A 221 -5.51 -3.89 39.86
CA LYS A 221 -4.98 -3.64 41.21
C LYS A 221 -5.07 -2.17 41.66
N ALA A 222 -5.05 -1.25 40.69
CA ALA A 222 -5.12 0.18 40.92
C ALA A 222 -6.28 0.78 40.12
N PRO A 223 -6.95 1.83 40.64
CA PRO A 223 -7.97 2.53 39.89
C PRO A 223 -7.36 3.26 38.70
N LEU A 224 -8.14 3.42 37.63
CA LEU A 224 -7.77 4.28 36.51
C LEU A 224 -7.88 5.76 36.91
N ASP A 225 -6.99 6.59 36.36
CA ASP A 225 -7.07 8.04 36.47
C ASP A 225 -8.14 8.59 35.52
N PHE A 226 -8.34 7.96 34.36
CA PHE A 226 -9.35 8.39 33.40
C PHE A 226 -9.93 7.27 32.53
N VAL A 227 -11.15 7.51 32.03
CA VAL A 227 -11.76 6.76 30.93
C VAL A 227 -12.09 7.76 29.84
N ASP A 228 -11.45 7.58 28.70
CA ASP A 228 -11.72 8.34 27.50
C ASP A 228 -12.82 7.66 26.69
N VAL A 229 -13.96 8.33 26.62
CA VAL A 229 -15.13 7.85 25.88
C VAL A 229 -15.11 8.31 24.41
N GLY A 230 -13.95 8.79 23.96
CA GLY A 230 -13.70 9.27 22.62
C GLY A 230 -14.45 10.56 22.34
N GLY A 231 -15.02 10.70 21.15
CA GLY A 231 -15.86 11.84 20.82
C GLY A 231 -16.61 11.64 19.53
N GLY A 232 -16.31 12.46 18.53
CA GLY A 232 -16.95 12.36 17.22
C GLY A 232 -18.25 13.16 17.09
N PHE A 233 -18.45 14.14 17.97
CA PHE A 233 -19.57 15.08 17.89
C PHE A 233 -19.53 15.78 16.53
N GLY A 234 -20.65 15.73 15.83
CA GLY A 234 -20.81 16.32 14.52
C GLY A 234 -21.16 17.80 14.59
N ILE A 235 -21.05 18.44 13.43
CA ILE A 235 -21.58 19.78 13.17
C ILE A 235 -22.38 19.72 11.86
N PRO A 236 -23.39 20.59 11.70
CA PRO A 236 -24.16 20.64 10.46
C PRO A 236 -23.31 21.21 9.33
N TYR A 237 -23.27 20.49 8.20
CA TYR A 237 -22.67 20.99 6.96
C TYR A 237 -23.70 21.20 5.85
N TYR A 238 -24.82 20.47 5.91
CA TYR A 238 -25.77 20.36 4.82
C TYR A 238 -27.17 20.79 5.26
N ASP A 239 -28.00 21.16 4.29
CA ASP A 239 -29.41 21.49 4.54
C ASP A 239 -30.14 20.31 5.20
N GLY A 240 -30.96 20.63 6.20
CA GLY A 240 -31.69 19.67 7.02
C GLY A 240 -30.89 19.03 8.16
N GLU A 241 -29.58 19.29 8.26
CA GLU A 241 -28.80 18.90 9.45
C GLU A 241 -28.96 19.96 10.55
N THR A 242 -29.07 19.51 11.79
CA THR A 242 -29.16 20.36 12.98
C THR A 242 -27.89 20.27 13.82
N GLU A 243 -27.64 21.28 14.64
CA GLU A 243 -26.63 21.22 15.70
C GLU A 243 -26.98 20.11 16.71
N LEU A 244 -25.94 19.60 17.37
CA LEU A 244 -26.10 18.65 18.48
C LEU A 244 -26.76 19.38 19.66
N ASP A 245 -27.87 18.83 20.16
CA ASP A 245 -28.57 19.37 21.33
C ASP A 245 -27.75 19.10 22.60
N LEU A 246 -26.97 20.11 23.01
CA LEU A 246 -26.12 20.01 24.20
C LEU A 246 -26.90 19.97 25.51
N ASP A 247 -28.09 20.58 25.56
CA ASP A 247 -28.91 20.58 26.77
C ASP A 247 -29.48 19.18 27.02
N ALA A 248 -30.07 18.56 25.99
CA ALA A 248 -30.53 17.19 26.05
C ALA A 248 -29.39 16.20 26.31
N LEU A 249 -28.23 16.42 25.67
CA LEU A 249 -27.03 15.62 25.91
C LEU A 249 -26.56 15.71 27.37
N GLY A 250 -26.47 16.93 27.91
CA GLY A 250 -26.05 17.17 29.28
C GLY A 250 -26.97 16.51 30.30
N GLN A 251 -28.29 16.62 30.10
CA GLN A 251 -29.30 15.98 30.94
C GLN A 251 -29.19 14.45 30.94
N ALA A 252 -28.88 13.83 29.80
CA ALA A 252 -28.82 12.38 29.66
C ALA A 252 -27.46 11.78 30.06
N VAL A 253 -26.34 12.47 29.82
CA VAL A 253 -24.99 11.99 30.15
C VAL A 253 -24.62 12.23 31.60
N THR A 254 -25.08 13.33 32.21
CA THR A 254 -24.72 13.69 33.59
C THR A 254 -24.99 12.57 34.60
N PRO A 255 -26.17 11.90 34.59
CA PRO A 255 -26.43 10.77 35.50
C PRO A 255 -25.47 9.59 35.30
N LEU A 256 -25.07 9.30 34.05
CA LEU A 256 -24.11 8.23 33.74
C LEU A 256 -22.74 8.52 34.34
N VAL A 257 -22.25 9.75 34.14
CA VAL A 257 -20.96 10.20 34.68
C VAL A 257 -20.98 10.27 36.20
N GLN A 258 -22.07 10.74 36.82
CA GLN A 258 -22.22 10.77 38.29
C GLN A 258 -22.26 9.37 38.89
N SER A 259 -23.01 8.45 38.28
CA SER A 259 -23.09 7.05 38.72
C SER A 259 -21.72 6.38 38.66
N PHE A 260 -21.02 6.54 37.52
CA PHE A 260 -19.67 6.02 37.35
C PHE A 260 -18.67 6.65 38.32
N GLY A 261 -18.74 7.97 38.55
CA GLY A 261 -17.88 8.66 39.50
C GLY A 261 -18.14 8.27 40.96
N ALA A 262 -19.37 7.90 41.32
CA ALA A 262 -19.70 7.40 42.66
C ALA A 262 -19.07 6.02 42.94
N THR A 263 -18.98 5.15 41.92
CA THR A 263 -18.32 3.85 42.03
C THR A 263 -16.80 3.93 41.84
N HIS A 264 -16.33 4.90 41.05
CA HIS A 264 -14.92 5.10 40.71
C HIS A 264 -14.47 6.55 41.00
N PRO A 265 -14.39 6.98 42.28
CA PRO A 265 -14.19 8.38 42.66
C PRO A 265 -12.82 8.98 42.27
N LYS A 266 -11.88 8.14 41.84
CA LYS A 266 -10.55 8.55 41.36
C LYS A 266 -10.46 8.65 39.83
N THR A 267 -11.50 8.23 39.11
CA THR A 267 -11.49 8.12 37.65
C THR A 267 -12.28 9.25 37.02
N ARG A 268 -11.62 10.05 36.18
CA ARG A 268 -12.23 11.14 35.41
C ARG A 268 -12.78 10.61 34.08
N VAL A 269 -13.88 11.20 33.60
CA VAL A 269 -14.35 10.95 32.22
C VAL A 269 -13.73 11.99 31.30
N VAL A 270 -13.14 11.53 30.20
CA VAL A 270 -12.50 12.36 29.17
C VAL A 270 -13.27 12.25 27.86
N ILE A 271 -13.40 13.37 27.13
CA ILE A 271 -13.93 13.40 25.75
C ILE A 271 -12.94 14.15 24.84
N GLU A 272 -12.62 13.53 23.70
CA GLU A 272 -11.76 14.08 22.65
C GLU A 272 -12.59 14.70 21.51
N LEU A 273 -12.46 16.02 21.30
CA LEU A 273 -13.20 16.73 20.27
C LEU A 273 -12.28 17.54 19.36
N GLY A 274 -12.40 17.32 18.06
CA GLY A 274 -11.72 18.12 17.04
C GLY A 274 -12.71 18.94 16.23
N ARG A 275 -13.47 18.25 15.38
CA ARG A 275 -14.43 18.85 14.44
C ARG A 275 -15.44 19.78 15.11
N TYR A 276 -16.01 19.36 16.24
CA TYR A 276 -17.01 20.15 16.97
C TYR A 276 -16.44 21.49 17.47
N LEU A 277 -15.21 21.47 17.98
CA LEU A 277 -14.54 22.66 18.51
C LEU A 277 -14.08 23.58 17.38
N SER A 278 -13.34 23.05 16.39
CA SER A 278 -12.65 23.88 15.41
C SER A 278 -13.47 24.17 14.15
N GLY A 279 -14.34 23.26 13.71
CA GLY A 279 -15.09 23.38 12.44
C GLY A 279 -15.86 24.69 12.29
N PRO A 280 -16.75 25.05 13.24
CA PRO A 280 -17.55 26.27 13.16
C PRO A 280 -16.76 27.56 13.23
N SER A 281 -15.52 27.53 13.75
CA SER A 281 -14.69 28.73 13.87
C SER A 281 -14.12 29.21 12.53
N GLY A 282 -14.08 28.34 11.52
CA GLY A 282 -13.33 28.60 10.29
C GLY A 282 -14.21 28.84 9.06
N GLN A 283 -13.75 29.73 8.20
CA GLN A 283 -14.23 29.87 6.83
C GLN A 283 -13.06 29.87 5.84
N PHE A 284 -13.25 29.24 4.69
CA PHE A 284 -12.29 29.23 3.59
C PHE A 284 -12.71 30.24 2.53
N VAL A 285 -11.78 31.07 2.06
CA VAL A 285 -12.03 32.13 1.10
C VAL A 285 -11.14 31.95 -0.13
N THR A 286 -11.75 31.99 -1.31
CA THR A 286 -11.11 31.80 -2.62
C THR A 286 -11.67 32.82 -3.62
N ARG A 287 -10.88 33.25 -4.59
CA ARG A 287 -11.28 34.30 -5.55
C ARG A 287 -11.64 33.70 -6.90
N VAL A 288 -12.72 34.21 -7.49
CA VAL A 288 -13.14 33.85 -8.85
C VAL A 288 -12.15 34.45 -9.86
N GLN A 289 -11.44 33.57 -10.58
CA GLN A 289 -10.49 33.94 -11.63
C GLN A 289 -11.16 33.97 -13.01
N GLN A 290 -12.13 33.09 -13.24
CA GLN A 290 -12.83 33.00 -14.51
C GLN A 290 -14.25 32.49 -14.32
N THR A 291 -15.19 32.99 -15.12
CA THR A 291 -16.50 32.37 -15.31
C THR A 291 -16.64 31.86 -16.74
N LYS A 292 -17.34 30.74 -16.92
CA LYS A 292 -17.62 30.18 -18.25
C LYS A 292 -18.88 29.32 -18.24
N SER A 293 -19.51 29.22 -19.41
CA SER A 293 -20.53 28.22 -19.68
C SER A 293 -19.94 27.10 -20.53
N SER A 294 -20.19 25.84 -20.16
CA SER A 294 -19.73 24.69 -20.93
C SER A 294 -20.80 23.61 -20.93
N LYS A 295 -21.24 23.20 -22.12
CA LYS A 295 -22.23 22.13 -22.32
C LYS A 295 -23.51 22.29 -21.47
N GLY A 296 -23.99 23.52 -21.30
CA GLY A 296 -25.21 23.81 -20.53
C GLY A 296 -25.03 23.98 -19.02
N GLU A 297 -23.80 23.86 -18.50
CA GLU A 297 -23.48 24.15 -17.10
C GLU A 297 -22.63 25.41 -16.96
N HIS A 298 -22.82 26.13 -15.85
CA HIS A 298 -22.06 27.33 -15.50
C HIS A 298 -20.95 26.99 -14.50
N PHE A 299 -19.75 27.53 -14.74
CA PHE A 299 -18.57 27.29 -13.94
C PHE A 299 -17.94 28.60 -13.47
N ALA A 300 -17.62 28.68 -12.17
CA ALA A 300 -16.73 29.69 -11.62
C ALA A 300 -15.42 29.01 -11.18
N VAL A 301 -14.35 29.33 -11.89
CA VAL A 301 -13.00 28.80 -11.65
C VAL A 301 -12.31 29.70 -10.64
N CYS A 302 -11.94 29.16 -9.49
CA CYS A 302 -11.37 29.89 -8.36
C CYS A 302 -9.86 29.61 -8.21
N ASP A 303 -9.16 30.47 -7.47
CA ASP A 303 -7.71 30.34 -7.21
C ASP A 303 -7.33 29.34 -6.10
N GLY A 304 -8.32 28.82 -5.38
CA GLY A 304 -8.21 27.68 -4.48
C GLY A 304 -9.31 26.65 -4.74
N GLY A 305 -8.94 25.37 -4.68
CA GLY A 305 -9.82 24.23 -4.94
C GLY A 305 -9.64 23.08 -3.96
N SER A 306 -9.86 21.86 -4.45
CA SER A 306 -9.71 20.60 -3.72
C SER A 306 -8.29 20.37 -3.18
N ASN A 307 -7.27 21.01 -3.75
CA ASN A 307 -5.88 20.99 -3.24
C ASN A 307 -5.74 21.66 -1.87
N VAL A 308 -6.61 22.62 -1.55
CA VAL A 308 -6.56 23.38 -0.29
C VAL A 308 -7.83 23.24 0.54
N HIS A 309 -8.90 22.61 0.00
CA HIS A 309 -10.12 22.26 0.74
C HIS A 309 -10.79 20.97 0.23
N VAL A 310 -10.11 19.84 0.44
CA VAL A 310 -10.63 18.52 0.05
C VAL A 310 -11.89 18.14 0.82
N ALA A 311 -12.07 18.65 2.05
CA ALA A 311 -13.23 18.35 2.86
C ALA A 311 -14.53 18.89 2.23
N ALA A 312 -14.50 20.10 1.65
CA ALA A 312 -15.61 20.66 0.89
C ALA A 312 -15.76 20.02 -0.51
N ALA A 313 -14.65 19.58 -1.12
CA ALA A 313 -14.69 18.81 -2.36
C ALA A 313 -15.36 17.44 -2.17
N GLY A 314 -15.26 16.85 -0.97
CA GLY A 314 -15.83 15.54 -0.66
C GLY A 314 -15.00 14.36 -1.20
N GLN A 315 -15.05 13.24 -0.48
CA GLN A 315 -14.48 11.96 -0.90
C GLN A 315 -15.61 10.93 -1.04
N GLY A 316 -15.80 10.35 -2.23
CA GLY A 316 -16.79 9.30 -2.49
C GLY A 316 -17.91 9.65 -3.49
N PHE A 317 -18.89 8.73 -3.64
CA PHE A 317 -19.90 8.72 -4.71
C PHE A 317 -21.07 9.73 -4.54
N LEU A 318 -21.25 10.35 -3.37
CA LEU A 318 -22.25 11.40 -3.14
C LEU A 318 -21.59 12.67 -2.58
N ARG A 319 -21.62 13.75 -3.36
CA ARG A 319 -21.07 15.06 -3.04
C ARG A 319 -22.20 15.99 -2.59
N LYS A 320 -22.07 16.59 -1.40
CA LYS A 320 -22.95 17.64 -0.88
C LYS A 320 -22.13 18.90 -0.60
N ASN A 321 -22.71 20.06 -0.88
CA ASN A 321 -22.02 21.34 -0.73
C ASN A 321 -21.96 21.75 0.74
N PHE A 322 -20.80 22.22 1.17
CA PHE A 322 -20.69 22.98 2.43
C PHE A 322 -21.47 24.30 2.29
N PRO A 323 -21.71 25.03 3.39
CA PRO A 323 -22.33 26.35 3.32
C PRO A 323 -21.44 27.30 2.52
N ILE A 324 -21.96 27.84 1.41
CA ILE A 324 -21.21 28.69 0.48
C ILE A 324 -21.91 30.06 0.36
N ARG A 325 -21.12 31.13 0.24
CA ARG A 325 -21.60 32.49 -0.07
C ARG A 325 -20.70 33.16 -1.10
N LEU A 326 -21.33 33.95 -1.97
CA LEU A 326 -20.65 34.92 -2.85
C LEU A 326 -20.52 36.25 -2.12
N LEU A 327 -19.33 36.83 -2.16
CA LEU A 327 -19.04 38.15 -1.60
C LEU A 327 -18.53 39.10 -2.69
N ARG A 328 -19.04 40.33 -2.67
CA ARG A 328 -18.63 41.44 -3.53
C ARG A 328 -18.61 42.74 -2.73
N ASP A 329 -17.52 43.49 -2.80
CA ASP A 329 -17.33 44.79 -2.14
C ASP A 329 -17.78 44.81 -0.66
N GLY A 330 -17.36 43.78 0.09
CA GLY A 330 -17.61 43.62 1.51
C GLY A 330 -19.05 43.29 1.86
N LYS A 331 -19.82 42.73 0.92
CA LYS A 331 -21.23 42.36 1.09
C LYS A 331 -21.49 40.96 0.57
N ALA A 332 -22.46 40.29 1.19
CA ALA A 332 -22.98 39.03 0.66
C ALA A 332 -23.95 39.32 -0.48
N GLU A 333 -23.70 38.70 -1.63
CA GLU A 333 -24.60 38.79 -2.77
C GLU A 333 -25.75 37.80 -2.59
N ILE A 334 -26.92 38.36 -2.27
CA ILE A 334 -28.17 37.61 -2.12
C ILE A 334 -29.12 38.19 -3.16
N ASP A 335 -29.28 37.48 -4.26
CA ASP A 335 -30.26 37.80 -5.30
C ASP A 335 -31.01 36.51 -5.65
N ASP A 336 -32.11 36.27 -4.94
CA ASP A 336 -32.94 35.07 -5.10
C ASP A 336 -33.64 35.05 -6.48
N GLU A 337 -33.90 36.21 -7.08
CA GLU A 337 -34.54 36.31 -8.40
C GLU A 337 -33.56 35.99 -9.54
N ALA A 338 -32.26 36.27 -9.36
CA ALA A 338 -31.19 35.96 -10.31
C ALA A 338 -30.37 34.70 -9.96
N ALA A 339 -30.76 33.96 -8.92
CA ALA A 339 -30.04 32.76 -8.49
C ALA A 339 -30.13 31.64 -9.53
N GLN A 340 -28.97 31.15 -9.99
CA GLN A 340 -28.87 30.04 -10.93
C GLN A 340 -27.78 29.06 -10.48
N PRO A 341 -27.78 27.80 -10.96
CA PRO A 341 -26.81 26.81 -10.51
C PRO A 341 -25.42 27.05 -11.10
N TRP A 342 -24.43 27.20 -10.22
CA TRP A 342 -23.00 27.33 -10.56
C TRP A 342 -22.18 26.19 -9.96
N THR A 343 -21.26 25.65 -10.75
CA THR A 343 -20.23 24.72 -10.28
C THR A 343 -18.95 25.51 -9.98
N LEU A 344 -18.52 25.49 -8.72
CA LEU A 344 -17.32 26.15 -8.23
C LEU A 344 -16.15 25.16 -8.31
N THR A 345 -15.14 25.51 -9.10
CA THR A 345 -13.93 24.69 -9.31
C THR A 345 -12.69 25.41 -8.80
N GLY A 346 -11.60 24.68 -8.60
CA GLY A 346 -10.29 25.27 -8.34
C GLY A 346 -9.43 25.40 -9.59
N PRO A 347 -8.11 25.64 -9.39
CA PRO A 347 -7.15 25.87 -10.46
C PRO A 347 -6.49 24.59 -11.02
N LEU A 348 -6.83 23.40 -10.54
CA LEU A 348 -6.10 22.17 -10.88
C LEU A 348 -6.50 21.63 -12.27
N CYS A 349 -5.56 20.96 -12.93
CA CYS A 349 -5.78 20.32 -14.24
C CYS A 349 -6.51 18.96 -14.13
N THR A 350 -7.54 18.87 -13.29
CA THR A 350 -8.35 17.65 -13.11
C THR A 350 -9.84 17.99 -13.00
N PRO A 351 -10.74 17.22 -13.64
CA PRO A 351 -12.18 17.44 -13.51
C PRO A 351 -12.70 17.16 -12.09
N GLN A 352 -11.91 16.55 -11.23
CA GLN A 352 -12.26 16.30 -9.83
C GLN A 352 -12.12 17.54 -8.95
N ASP A 353 -11.50 18.61 -9.46
CA ASP A 353 -11.24 19.85 -8.73
C ASP A 353 -12.47 20.75 -8.63
N VAL A 354 -13.48 20.23 -7.96
CA VAL A 354 -14.73 20.89 -7.67
C VAL A 354 -14.77 21.13 -6.17
N ILE A 355 -15.26 22.28 -5.71
CA ILE A 355 -15.45 22.61 -4.28
C ILE A 355 -16.92 22.95 -3.96
N GLY A 356 -17.73 23.20 -4.98
CA GLY A 356 -19.18 23.27 -4.90
C GLY A 356 -19.79 22.86 -6.23
N LYS A 357 -20.81 22.00 -6.21
CA LYS A 357 -21.48 21.51 -7.42
C LYS A 357 -22.92 22.02 -7.46
N SER A 358 -23.32 22.63 -8.56
CA SER A 358 -24.70 23.13 -8.75
C SER A 358 -25.18 23.99 -7.57
N VAL A 359 -24.32 24.88 -7.08
CA VAL A 359 -24.63 25.84 -6.01
C VAL A 359 -25.56 26.91 -6.56
N LEU A 360 -26.75 27.07 -5.98
CA LEU A 360 -27.65 28.17 -6.35
C LEU A 360 -27.11 29.48 -5.77
N MET A 361 -26.77 30.42 -6.65
CA MET A 361 -26.25 31.73 -6.26
C MET A 361 -26.42 32.76 -7.36
N ALA A 362 -26.34 34.04 -6.97
CA ALA A 362 -26.22 35.15 -7.91
C ALA A 362 -25.03 34.95 -8.85
N THR A 363 -25.06 35.60 -10.02
CA THR A 363 -24.01 35.43 -11.03
C THR A 363 -22.64 35.92 -10.50
N PRO A 364 -21.63 35.03 -10.36
CA PRO A 364 -20.29 35.42 -9.95
C PRO A 364 -19.59 36.19 -11.07
N GLN A 365 -18.75 37.14 -10.68
CA GLN A 365 -17.91 37.95 -11.55
C GLN A 365 -16.44 37.67 -11.24
N VAL A 366 -15.57 37.91 -12.22
CA VAL A 366 -14.12 37.82 -12.02
C VAL A 366 -13.72 38.84 -10.95
N GLY A 367 -13.00 38.39 -9.92
CA GLY A 367 -12.61 39.19 -8.78
C GLY A 367 -13.47 38.99 -7.53
N ASP A 368 -14.71 38.48 -7.67
CA ASP A 368 -15.55 38.16 -6.51
C ASP A 368 -14.90 37.11 -5.62
N LEU A 369 -15.29 37.09 -4.33
CA LEU A 369 -14.85 36.08 -3.38
C LEU A 369 -15.95 35.04 -3.14
N ILE A 370 -15.52 33.79 -3.03
CA ILE A 370 -16.34 32.68 -2.54
C ILE A 370 -15.87 32.38 -1.12
N SER A 371 -16.80 32.44 -0.16
CA SER A 371 -16.56 32.01 1.22
C SER A 371 -17.30 30.69 1.52
N ILE A 372 -16.60 29.73 2.10
CA ILE A 372 -17.11 28.43 2.52
C ILE A 372 -17.05 28.33 4.05
N GLY A 373 -18.21 28.26 4.70
CA GLY A 373 -18.32 28.14 6.16
C GLY A 373 -17.96 26.76 6.70
N GLN A 374 -18.01 26.58 8.03
CA GLN A 374 -17.73 25.31 8.73
C GLN A 374 -16.35 24.69 8.39
N SER A 375 -15.38 25.51 8.00
CA SER A 375 -14.13 25.08 7.37
C SER A 375 -12.93 25.08 8.33
N GLY A 376 -13.15 25.21 9.63
CA GLY A 376 -12.07 25.21 10.63
C GLY A 376 -11.55 23.83 11.04
N ALA A 377 -12.11 22.75 10.49
CA ALA A 377 -11.70 21.38 10.75
C ALA A 377 -11.43 20.63 9.44
N TYR A 378 -10.26 20.01 9.33
CA TYR A 378 -9.82 19.21 8.18
C TYR A 378 -9.81 20.00 6.86
N GLY A 379 -9.61 21.32 6.93
CA GLY A 379 -9.43 22.19 5.77
C GLY A 379 -8.05 21.97 5.14
N PRO A 380 -7.03 22.79 5.43
CA PRO A 380 -5.67 22.59 4.90
C PRO A 380 -5.10 21.22 5.27
N THR A 381 -5.29 20.79 6.53
CA THR A 381 -4.66 19.60 7.12
C THR A 381 -4.97 18.29 6.40
N ALA A 382 -6.19 18.13 5.86
CA ALA A 382 -6.55 16.93 5.10
C ALA A 382 -6.33 17.08 3.59
N SER A 383 -6.05 18.31 3.13
CA SER A 383 -5.99 18.63 1.71
C SER A 383 -4.60 18.34 1.13
N PRO A 384 -4.51 17.91 -0.14
CA PRO A 384 -3.24 17.64 -0.79
C PRO A 384 -2.58 18.96 -1.24
N VAL A 385 -2.19 19.80 -0.29
CA VAL A 385 -1.63 21.15 -0.51
C VAL A 385 -0.36 21.19 -1.36
N ASN A 386 0.31 20.04 -1.50
CA ASN A 386 1.48 19.88 -2.36
C ASN A 386 1.17 19.42 -3.79
N PHE A 387 -0.08 19.06 -4.08
CA PHE A 387 -0.47 18.60 -5.41
C PHE A 387 -0.31 19.72 -6.44
N LEU A 388 0.39 19.40 -7.54
CA LEU A 388 0.80 20.35 -8.59
C LEU A 388 1.61 21.57 -8.10
N GLY A 389 2.18 21.51 -6.89
CA GLY A 389 3.10 22.53 -6.37
C GLY A 389 2.46 23.83 -5.86
N PHE A 390 1.13 23.91 -5.74
CA PHE A 390 0.41 25.14 -5.35
C PHE A 390 0.71 25.64 -3.92
N GLY A 391 1.05 24.74 -2.98
CA GLY A 391 1.33 25.12 -1.60
C GLY A 391 0.09 25.26 -0.73
N ALA A 392 0.34 25.37 0.56
CA ALA A 392 -0.71 25.60 1.54
C ALA A 392 -1.13 27.08 1.58
N PRO A 393 -2.42 27.35 1.83
CA PRO A 393 -2.98 28.70 1.83
C PRO A 393 -2.52 29.50 3.05
N ALA A 394 -2.76 30.82 3.03
CA ALA A 394 -2.61 31.61 4.25
C ALA A 394 -3.69 31.20 5.27
N GLU A 395 -3.38 31.28 6.55
CA GLU A 395 -4.36 31.14 7.63
C GLU A 395 -4.30 32.38 8.53
N VAL A 396 -5.46 32.96 8.79
CA VAL A 396 -5.65 34.21 9.52
C VAL A 396 -6.59 33.96 10.70
N MET A 397 -6.31 34.57 11.84
CA MET A 397 -7.14 34.49 13.04
C MET A 397 -7.59 35.88 13.48
N ILE A 398 -8.87 35.98 13.86
CA ILE A 398 -9.43 37.12 14.56
C ILE A 398 -9.58 36.74 16.04
N ASP A 399 -9.10 37.60 16.93
CA ASP A 399 -9.30 37.50 18.37
C ASP A 399 -9.66 38.87 18.96
N GLY A 400 -10.94 39.09 19.24
CA GLY A 400 -11.45 40.42 19.57
C GLY A 400 -11.27 41.38 18.40
N THR A 401 -10.50 42.46 18.60
CA THR A 401 -10.15 43.43 17.56
C THR A 401 -8.81 43.11 16.87
N GLU A 402 -8.10 42.09 17.32
CA GLU A 402 -6.79 41.74 16.78
C GLU A 402 -6.92 40.79 15.60
N LEU A 403 -6.21 41.11 14.52
CA LEU A 403 -6.07 40.28 13.33
C LEU A 403 -4.64 39.76 13.23
N ARG A 404 -4.46 38.44 13.13
CA ARG A 404 -3.14 37.81 13.07
C ARG A 404 -3.04 36.85 11.90
N LEU A 405 -1.94 36.95 11.15
CA LEU A 405 -1.53 35.90 10.22
C LEU A 405 -0.96 34.75 11.06
N VAL A 406 -1.70 33.65 11.18
CA VAL A 406 -1.34 32.48 12.00
C VAL A 406 -0.66 31.39 11.18
N ARG A 407 -0.65 31.53 9.85
CA ARG A 407 0.19 30.79 8.91
C ARG A 407 0.37 31.60 7.64
N SER A 408 1.61 31.86 7.24
CA SER A 408 1.92 32.46 5.94
C SER A 408 1.67 31.47 4.80
N ARG A 409 1.21 31.96 3.64
CA ARG A 409 1.14 31.15 2.42
C ARG A 409 2.54 30.69 2.00
N ASP A 410 2.64 29.49 1.46
CA ASP A 410 3.90 29.02 0.87
C ASP A 410 4.26 29.87 -0.35
N THR A 411 5.51 30.33 -0.42
CA THR A 411 6.04 30.97 -1.62
C THR A 411 6.78 29.96 -2.49
N VAL A 412 6.92 30.26 -3.79
CA VAL A 412 7.71 29.44 -4.70
C VAL A 412 9.14 29.31 -4.18
N GLU A 413 9.72 30.40 -3.70
CA GLU A 413 11.07 30.45 -3.15
C GLU A 413 11.21 29.53 -1.93
N ALA A 414 10.28 29.58 -0.96
CA ALA A 414 10.32 28.74 0.23
C ALA A 414 10.21 27.25 -0.13
N ARG A 415 9.34 26.92 -1.10
CA ARG A 415 9.19 25.55 -1.59
C ARG A 415 10.43 25.05 -2.34
N LEU A 416 11.10 25.91 -3.09
CA LEU A 416 12.36 25.57 -3.77
C LEU A 416 13.54 25.54 -2.80
N ALA A 417 13.51 26.32 -1.73
CA ALA A 417 14.59 26.39 -0.73
C ALA A 417 14.78 25.04 -0.01
N VAL A 418 13.71 24.27 0.22
CA VAL A 418 13.79 22.92 0.79
C VAL A 418 14.14 21.84 -0.25
N GLN A 419 14.14 22.20 -1.54
CA GLN A 419 14.53 21.33 -2.66
C GLN A 419 15.96 21.60 -3.14
N GLN A 420 16.74 22.36 -2.37
CA GLN A 420 18.14 22.58 -2.70
C GLN A 420 18.89 21.26 -2.56
N PRO A 421 19.62 20.82 -3.60
CA PRO A 421 20.45 19.64 -3.47
C PRO A 421 21.52 19.94 -2.41
N SER A 422 21.53 19.15 -1.37
CA SER A 422 22.60 19.13 -0.38
C SER A 422 23.21 17.74 -0.36
N ASP A 423 24.54 17.67 -0.33
CA ASP A 423 25.24 16.40 -0.15
C ASP A 423 24.77 15.75 1.16
N LEU A 424 24.11 14.60 1.06
CA LEU A 424 23.85 13.77 2.23
C LEU A 424 25.17 13.15 2.68
N ARG A 425 25.84 13.83 3.61
CA ARG A 425 27.05 13.33 4.26
C ARG A 425 26.65 12.28 5.30
N LEU A 426 26.73 11.01 4.92
CA LEU A 426 26.65 9.91 5.87
C LEU A 426 27.82 10.05 6.85
N ALA A 427 27.54 9.99 8.16
CA ALA A 427 28.58 10.02 9.18
C ALA A 427 29.59 8.92 8.86
N ALA A 428 30.84 9.31 8.66
CA ALA A 428 31.91 8.35 8.38
C ALA A 428 32.03 7.41 9.59
N HIS A 429 31.64 6.15 9.42
CA HIS A 429 32.07 5.12 10.34
C HIS A 429 33.60 5.12 10.31
N ALA A 430 34.20 5.37 11.48
CA ALA A 430 35.65 5.40 11.65
C ALA A 430 36.24 4.09 11.12
N ASN A 431 36.92 4.19 9.98
CA ASN A 431 37.63 3.09 9.34
C ASN A 431 39.00 2.90 10.00
N PRO A 432 39.37 1.69 10.43
CA PRO A 432 40.77 1.29 10.45
C PRO A 432 41.26 1.13 8.99
N SER A 433 42.41 1.73 8.70
CA SER A 433 43.35 1.56 7.57
C SER A 433 43.39 0.14 6.94
N THR A 434 43.73 -0.14 5.67
CA THR A 434 44.45 0.55 4.58
C THR A 434 44.42 -0.32 3.30
N SER A 435 44.57 0.35 2.14
CA SER A 435 45.33 -0.02 0.92
C SER A 435 44.83 -1.04 -0.14
N HIS A 436 44.87 -0.52 -1.38
CA HIS A 436 45.12 -1.12 -2.70
C HIS A 436 43.94 -1.45 -3.64
N ALA A 437 44.07 -0.94 -4.87
CA ALA A 437 43.16 -0.99 -6.03
C ALA A 437 43.50 -2.18 -6.97
N PRO A 438 42.91 -2.32 -8.17
CA PRO A 438 41.51 -2.24 -8.60
C PRO A 438 41.03 -3.57 -9.27
N ALA A 439 39.73 -3.69 -9.57
CA ALA A 439 39.05 -4.75 -10.37
C ALA A 439 38.42 -5.96 -9.66
N ALA A 440 38.41 -6.06 -8.32
CA ALA A 440 37.82 -7.20 -7.58
C ALA A 440 36.60 -6.88 -6.69
N LEU A 441 36.03 -5.66 -6.77
CA LEU A 441 35.04 -5.20 -5.77
C LEU A 441 33.61 -5.71 -5.97
N ALA A 442 33.27 -6.29 -7.12
CA ALA A 442 32.00 -7.00 -7.30
C ALA A 442 31.97 -8.37 -6.57
N ASP A 443 33.16 -8.96 -6.34
CA ASP A 443 33.33 -10.26 -5.66
C ASP A 443 33.45 -10.14 -4.14
N LEU A 444 33.66 -8.94 -3.59
CA LEU A 444 33.79 -8.76 -2.14
C LEU A 444 32.51 -9.04 -1.34
N TYR A 445 31.34 -9.11 -1.99
CA TYR A 445 30.09 -9.57 -1.37
C TYR A 445 29.74 -11.04 -1.69
N SER A 446 30.32 -11.65 -2.74
CA SER A 446 30.17 -13.08 -3.04
C SER A 446 31.17 -13.94 -2.27
N SER A 447 32.36 -13.41 -1.98
CA SER A 447 33.50 -14.10 -1.35
C SER A 447 33.77 -13.71 0.11
N ALA A 448 32.96 -12.82 0.70
CA ALA A 448 33.03 -12.55 2.13
C ALA A 448 32.65 -13.81 2.92
N THR A 449 33.62 -14.38 3.63
CA THR A 449 33.37 -15.50 4.52
C THR A 449 32.30 -15.11 5.55
N GLY A 450 31.29 -15.97 5.73
CA GLY A 450 30.16 -15.69 6.64
C GLY A 450 28.97 -14.92 6.07
N ASN A 451 28.84 -14.75 4.74
CA ASN A 451 27.64 -14.16 4.12
C ASN A 451 26.39 -15.08 4.11
N GLY A 452 26.51 -16.31 4.63
CA GLY A 452 25.42 -17.28 4.74
C GLY A 452 25.08 -18.03 3.44
N LEU A 453 25.82 -17.79 2.35
CA LEU A 453 25.64 -18.49 1.06
C LEU A 453 26.70 -19.58 0.81
N GLU A 454 27.73 -19.67 1.64
CA GLU A 454 28.75 -20.73 1.57
C GLU A 454 28.13 -22.12 1.70
N GLY A 455 28.51 -23.03 0.80
CA GLY A 455 27.96 -24.39 0.78
C GLY A 455 26.50 -24.46 0.35
N THR A 456 25.98 -23.40 -0.27
CA THR A 456 24.65 -23.38 -0.89
C THR A 456 24.77 -23.47 -2.42
N PRO A 457 23.68 -23.73 -3.15
CA PRO A 457 23.72 -23.73 -4.61
C PRO A 457 24.21 -22.41 -5.24
N PHE A 458 24.09 -21.28 -4.52
CA PHE A 458 24.53 -19.96 -5.00
C PHE A 458 26.04 -19.73 -4.89
N SER A 459 26.78 -20.65 -4.27
CA SER A 459 28.25 -20.65 -4.23
C SER A 459 28.86 -21.74 -5.13
N ASP A 460 28.08 -22.38 -6.00
CA ASP A 460 28.56 -23.48 -6.84
C ASP A 460 29.56 -23.00 -7.92
N PRO A 461 30.71 -23.68 -8.12
CA PRO A 461 31.72 -23.28 -9.10
C PRO A 461 31.22 -23.19 -10.55
N CYS A 462 30.14 -23.89 -10.92
CA CYS A 462 29.59 -23.81 -12.28
C CYS A 462 29.03 -22.41 -12.60
N LEU A 463 28.62 -21.64 -11.58
CA LEU A 463 28.06 -20.30 -11.77
C LEU A 463 29.09 -19.32 -12.35
N GLU A 464 30.37 -19.47 -11.99
CA GLU A 464 31.46 -18.67 -12.57
C GLU A 464 31.70 -18.99 -14.04
N ARG A 465 31.45 -20.24 -14.46
CA ARG A 465 31.59 -20.64 -15.86
C ARG A 465 30.48 -20.05 -16.74
N LEU A 466 29.34 -19.68 -16.15
CA LEU A 466 28.28 -18.96 -16.85
C LEU A 466 28.66 -17.51 -17.18
N THR A 467 29.64 -16.91 -16.51
CA THR A 467 30.09 -15.53 -16.78
C THR A 467 30.56 -15.35 -18.23
N GLY A 468 31.08 -16.40 -18.87
CA GLY A 468 31.42 -16.38 -20.30
C GLY A 468 30.24 -16.15 -21.25
N LEU A 469 28.99 -16.29 -20.78
CA LEU A 469 27.78 -16.06 -21.56
C LEU A 469 27.27 -14.61 -21.48
N GLN A 470 27.86 -13.77 -20.63
CA GLN A 470 27.35 -12.42 -20.34
C GLN A 470 27.18 -11.56 -21.59
N THR A 471 28.20 -11.50 -22.47
CA THR A 471 28.15 -10.73 -23.71
C THR A 471 27.05 -11.24 -24.64
N LEU A 472 26.99 -12.55 -24.86
CA LEU A 472 25.97 -13.19 -25.71
C LEU A 472 24.54 -12.88 -25.21
N PHE A 473 24.32 -12.93 -23.90
CA PHE A 473 23.03 -12.62 -23.29
C PHE A 473 22.67 -11.12 -23.42
N ARG A 474 23.58 -10.20 -23.12
CA ARG A 474 23.30 -8.75 -23.24
C ARG A 474 22.98 -8.35 -24.69
N GLU A 475 23.78 -8.81 -25.66
CA GLU A 475 23.57 -8.50 -27.07
C GLU A 475 22.27 -9.11 -27.61
N THR A 476 21.97 -10.36 -27.24
CA THR A 476 20.74 -11.01 -27.70
C THR A 476 19.50 -10.44 -27.02
N GLY A 477 19.57 -10.12 -25.72
CA GLY A 477 18.50 -9.46 -24.98
C GLY A 477 18.09 -8.12 -25.59
N ALA A 478 19.06 -7.33 -26.05
CA ALA A 478 18.81 -6.08 -26.77
C ALA A 478 18.17 -6.27 -28.16
N ARG A 479 18.45 -7.39 -28.84
CA ARG A 479 17.81 -7.73 -30.13
C ARG A 479 16.39 -8.24 -29.95
N LEU A 480 16.14 -9.04 -28.91
CA LEU A 480 14.83 -9.59 -28.56
C LEU A 480 13.74 -8.54 -28.32
N ASP A 481 14.12 -7.29 -27.99
CA ASP A 481 13.15 -6.19 -27.87
C ASP A 481 12.53 -5.78 -29.21
N ARG A 482 13.17 -6.13 -30.34
CA ARG A 482 12.73 -5.77 -31.70
C ARG A 482 12.38 -6.99 -32.54
N ASP A 483 13.05 -8.11 -32.30
CA ASP A 483 12.87 -9.34 -33.04
C ASP A 483 12.77 -10.54 -32.07
N PRO A 484 11.57 -11.13 -31.89
CA PRO A 484 11.39 -12.25 -30.99
C PRO A 484 12.12 -13.52 -31.45
N GLU A 485 12.58 -13.63 -32.70
CA GLU A 485 13.30 -14.82 -33.21
C GLU A 485 14.82 -14.79 -32.97
N SER A 486 15.33 -13.68 -32.43
CA SER A 486 16.76 -13.53 -32.09
C SER A 486 17.26 -14.52 -31.03
N TRP A 487 16.38 -15.27 -30.36
CA TRP A 487 16.74 -16.32 -29.40
C TRP A 487 17.59 -17.44 -30.01
N THR A 488 17.49 -17.67 -31.32
CA THR A 488 18.25 -18.71 -32.03
C THR A 488 19.77 -18.57 -31.83
N ALA A 489 20.27 -17.34 -31.75
CA ALA A 489 21.69 -17.06 -31.45
C ALA A 489 22.12 -17.56 -30.06
N LEU A 490 21.20 -17.62 -29.09
CA LEU A 490 21.47 -18.24 -27.79
C LEU A 490 21.59 -19.75 -27.94
N TRP A 491 20.67 -20.38 -28.68
CA TRP A 491 20.62 -21.84 -28.87
C TRP A 491 21.83 -22.41 -29.62
N GLU A 492 22.45 -21.64 -30.50
CA GLU A 492 23.68 -22.04 -31.19
C GLU A 492 24.84 -22.30 -30.22
N ASN A 493 24.85 -21.63 -29.06
CA ASN A 493 25.86 -21.86 -28.04
C ASN A 493 25.64 -23.23 -27.35
N PRO A 494 26.62 -24.16 -27.38
CA PRO A 494 26.45 -25.50 -26.82
C PRO A 494 26.11 -25.52 -25.33
N THR A 495 26.61 -24.55 -24.56
CA THR A 495 26.30 -24.45 -23.12
C THR A 495 24.86 -24.05 -22.92
N VAL A 496 24.39 -23.00 -23.61
CA VAL A 496 23.01 -22.54 -23.50
C VAL A 496 22.02 -23.60 -24.00
N ARG A 497 22.35 -24.30 -25.09
CA ARG A 497 21.59 -25.46 -25.58
C ARG A 497 21.49 -26.61 -24.57
N ALA A 498 22.49 -26.79 -23.73
CA ALA A 498 22.40 -27.78 -22.66
C ALA A 498 21.53 -27.30 -21.49
N LEU A 499 21.47 -25.98 -21.24
CA LEU A 499 20.60 -25.41 -20.20
C LEU A 499 19.11 -25.61 -20.50
N THR A 500 18.73 -25.53 -21.77
CA THR A 500 17.34 -25.70 -22.21
C THR A 500 16.79 -27.11 -22.07
N THR A 501 17.67 -28.10 -21.84
CA THR A 501 17.27 -29.49 -21.59
C THR A 501 17.26 -29.85 -20.10
N ILE A 502 17.45 -28.87 -19.20
CA ILE A 502 17.27 -29.10 -17.76
C ILE A 502 15.84 -29.54 -17.48
N GLY A 503 15.69 -30.71 -16.85
CA GLY A 503 14.40 -31.34 -16.58
C GLY A 503 13.89 -32.27 -17.70
N VAL A 504 14.61 -32.41 -18.82
CA VAL A 504 14.35 -33.43 -19.84
C VAL A 504 14.92 -34.76 -19.35
N PRO A 505 14.14 -35.87 -19.33
CA PRO A 505 14.65 -37.18 -18.95
C PRO A 505 15.82 -37.60 -19.83
N GLU A 506 16.85 -38.18 -19.21
CA GLU A 506 18.11 -38.58 -19.85
C GLU A 506 17.90 -39.32 -21.19
N LYS A 507 16.93 -40.26 -21.22
CA LYS A 507 16.64 -41.03 -22.44
C LYS A 507 16.25 -40.16 -23.63
N PHE A 508 15.70 -38.95 -23.44
CA PHE A 508 15.25 -38.02 -24.49
C PHE A 508 16.16 -36.80 -24.63
N ASN A 509 17.19 -36.66 -23.80
CA ASN A 509 18.04 -35.47 -23.78
C ASN A 509 19.13 -35.57 -24.86
N GLY A 510 18.96 -34.84 -25.97
CA GLY A 510 19.96 -34.76 -27.05
C GLY A 510 21.16 -33.85 -26.74
N PHE A 511 21.07 -33.04 -25.69
CA PHE A 511 22.06 -32.02 -25.34
C PHE A 511 22.30 -32.00 -23.82
N PRO A 512 22.88 -33.06 -23.24
CA PRO A 512 22.99 -33.19 -21.79
C PRO A 512 24.06 -32.24 -21.21
N LEU A 513 23.89 -31.83 -19.95
CA LEU A 513 24.81 -30.89 -19.28
C LEU A 513 26.25 -31.38 -19.18
N ARG A 514 26.47 -32.70 -19.10
CA ARG A 514 27.82 -33.31 -19.07
C ARG A 514 28.66 -33.00 -20.31
N ASP A 515 28.02 -32.68 -21.43
CA ASP A 515 28.68 -32.35 -22.70
C ASP A 515 28.91 -30.83 -22.84
N SER A 516 28.49 -30.05 -21.83
CA SER A 516 28.71 -28.60 -21.75
C SER A 516 30.03 -28.25 -21.06
N GLY A 517 30.45 -26.97 -21.16
CA GLY A 517 31.61 -26.45 -20.45
C GLY A 517 31.42 -26.26 -18.93
N LEU A 518 30.24 -26.56 -18.38
CA LEU A 518 29.88 -26.21 -17.00
C LEU A 518 30.48 -27.14 -15.94
N GLY A 519 30.96 -28.32 -16.34
CA GLY A 519 31.58 -29.28 -15.41
C GLY A 519 30.60 -29.93 -14.43
N ILE A 520 29.31 -29.97 -14.79
CA ILE A 520 28.26 -30.65 -14.06
C ILE A 520 27.60 -31.67 -14.98
N SER A 521 27.25 -32.85 -14.45
CA SER A 521 26.56 -33.90 -15.21
C SER A 521 25.05 -33.88 -15.04
N ASP A 522 24.59 -33.30 -13.93
CA ASP A 522 23.18 -33.15 -13.55
C ASP A 522 22.99 -31.77 -12.91
N CYS A 523 21.76 -31.28 -12.88
CA CYS A 523 21.40 -30.01 -12.28
C CYS A 523 20.25 -30.19 -11.28
N PRO A 524 20.58 -30.37 -9.98
CA PRO A 524 19.59 -30.36 -8.92
C PRO A 524 18.75 -29.08 -8.93
N TYR A 525 17.53 -29.16 -8.39
CA TYR A 525 16.60 -28.03 -8.40
C TYR A 525 17.22 -26.75 -7.81
N GLY A 526 17.88 -26.83 -6.65
CA GLY A 526 18.55 -25.66 -6.07
C GLY A 526 19.63 -25.06 -6.96
N LEU A 527 20.39 -25.89 -7.67
CA LEU A 527 21.42 -25.42 -8.61
C LEU A 527 20.77 -24.74 -9.81
N HIS A 528 19.68 -25.28 -10.34
CA HIS A 528 18.93 -24.66 -11.43
C HIS A 528 18.42 -23.26 -11.03
N VAL A 529 17.92 -23.09 -9.79
CA VAL A 529 17.52 -21.77 -9.25
C VAL A 529 18.68 -20.79 -9.25
N ALA A 530 19.86 -21.24 -8.81
CA ALA A 530 21.05 -20.40 -8.77
C ALA A 530 21.56 -20.02 -10.17
N MET A 531 21.52 -20.94 -11.12
CA MET A 531 21.88 -20.67 -12.52
C MET A 531 20.92 -19.66 -13.15
N VAL A 532 19.61 -19.77 -12.89
CA VAL A 532 18.60 -18.80 -13.35
C VAL A 532 18.87 -17.41 -12.77
N GLU A 533 19.19 -17.31 -11.48
CA GLU A 533 19.58 -16.04 -10.86
C GLU A 533 20.81 -15.43 -11.54
N ARG A 534 21.86 -16.24 -11.75
CA ARG A 534 23.11 -15.79 -12.39
C ARG A 534 22.88 -15.30 -13.83
N LEU A 535 22.14 -16.07 -14.64
CA LEU A 535 21.85 -15.71 -16.03
C LEU A 535 20.96 -14.46 -16.13
N ALA A 536 20.04 -14.27 -15.17
CA ALA A 536 19.16 -13.10 -15.14
C ALA A 536 19.93 -11.80 -14.84
N ARG A 537 21.10 -11.89 -14.18
CA ARG A 537 22.03 -10.74 -14.05
C ARG A 537 22.52 -10.25 -15.40
N PHE A 538 22.67 -11.14 -16.37
CA PHE A 538 23.04 -10.78 -17.73
C PHE A 538 21.82 -10.22 -18.47
N ASP A 539 20.78 -11.04 -18.64
CA ASP A 539 19.50 -10.61 -19.20
C ASP A 539 18.40 -11.68 -19.01
N ALA A 540 17.35 -11.38 -18.24
CA ALA A 540 16.22 -12.29 -18.06
C ALA A 540 15.37 -12.47 -19.33
N ASN A 541 15.42 -11.51 -20.26
CA ASN A 541 14.71 -11.61 -21.54
C ASN A 541 15.19 -12.82 -22.36
N CYS A 542 16.48 -13.12 -22.28
CA CYS A 542 17.08 -14.29 -22.94
C CYS A 542 16.56 -15.60 -22.36
N ILE A 543 16.48 -15.71 -21.03
CA ILE A 543 15.97 -16.92 -20.35
C ILE A 543 14.55 -17.23 -20.82
N LEU A 544 13.69 -16.21 -20.87
CA LEU A 544 12.29 -16.37 -21.27
C LEU A 544 12.10 -16.64 -22.77
N SER A 545 13.10 -16.34 -23.59
CA SER A 545 13.06 -16.60 -25.03
C SER A 545 13.46 -18.02 -25.42
N LEU A 546 14.16 -18.72 -24.53
CA LEU A 546 14.71 -20.04 -24.81
C LEU A 546 13.63 -21.13 -24.77
N PRO A 547 13.62 -22.05 -25.74
CA PRO A 547 12.72 -23.21 -25.72
C PRO A 547 13.13 -24.18 -24.61
N GLY A 548 12.16 -24.91 -24.06
CA GLY A 548 12.42 -25.85 -22.97
C GLY A 548 11.13 -26.45 -22.41
N PRO A 549 11.25 -27.46 -21.52
CA PRO A 549 10.09 -28.21 -21.03
C PRO A 549 9.21 -27.40 -20.06
N SER A 550 9.80 -26.46 -19.32
CA SER A 550 9.11 -25.50 -18.44
C SER A 550 8.01 -26.12 -17.55
N LEU A 551 6.95 -25.36 -17.24
CA LEU A 551 5.76 -25.78 -16.46
C LEU A 551 5.17 -27.10 -16.99
N SER A 552 5.06 -27.23 -18.31
CA SER A 552 4.42 -28.36 -18.97
C SER A 552 5.18 -29.67 -18.74
N GLY A 553 6.50 -29.66 -18.85
CA GLY A 553 7.32 -30.85 -18.59
C GLY A 553 7.21 -31.33 -17.15
N GLY A 554 7.16 -30.41 -16.19
CA GLY A 554 6.92 -30.74 -14.78
C GLY A 554 5.58 -31.45 -14.56
N ALA A 555 4.51 -30.94 -15.17
CA ALA A 555 3.19 -31.57 -15.12
C ALA A 555 3.19 -32.95 -15.79
N VAL A 556 3.78 -33.08 -16.98
CA VAL A 556 3.84 -34.34 -17.73
C VAL A 556 4.63 -35.41 -16.97
N LEU A 557 5.76 -35.07 -16.36
CA LEU A 557 6.53 -36.03 -15.56
C LEU A 557 5.82 -36.45 -14.27
N ALA A 558 5.03 -35.56 -13.66
CA ALA A 558 4.31 -35.86 -12.43
C ALA A 558 3.12 -36.81 -12.68
N THR A 559 2.39 -36.63 -13.78
CA THR A 559 1.08 -37.28 -13.96
C THR A 559 0.90 -38.03 -15.28
N GLY A 560 1.81 -37.88 -16.24
CA GLY A 560 1.71 -38.50 -17.56
C GLY A 560 1.96 -40.01 -17.56
N THR A 561 1.38 -40.71 -18.54
CA THR A 561 1.74 -42.10 -18.86
C THR A 561 3.09 -42.16 -19.59
N ASP A 562 3.71 -43.34 -19.69
CA ASP A 562 4.99 -43.48 -20.42
C ASP A 562 4.87 -43.06 -21.89
N ALA A 563 3.72 -43.30 -22.52
CA ALA A 563 3.44 -42.86 -23.89
C ALA A 563 3.30 -41.34 -23.99
N GLN A 564 2.62 -40.69 -23.03
CA GLN A 564 2.50 -39.23 -22.97
C GLN A 564 3.85 -38.56 -22.69
N ILE A 565 4.65 -39.13 -21.79
CA ILE A 565 6.02 -38.69 -21.52
C ILE A 565 6.87 -38.82 -22.79
N ALA A 566 6.78 -39.93 -23.51
CA ALA A 566 7.50 -40.09 -24.77
C ALA A 566 7.06 -39.04 -25.81
N ARG A 567 5.75 -38.91 -26.05
CA ARG A 567 5.19 -37.91 -26.98
C ARG A 567 5.65 -36.49 -26.67
N PHE A 568 5.70 -36.11 -25.40
CA PHE A 568 6.09 -34.77 -25.00
C PHE A 568 7.60 -34.53 -25.10
N PHE A 569 8.44 -35.50 -24.74
CA PHE A 569 9.88 -35.26 -24.63
C PHE A 569 10.71 -35.68 -25.85
N ASP A 570 10.16 -36.43 -26.81
CA ASP A 570 10.97 -37.04 -27.88
C ASP A 570 11.69 -36.02 -28.79
N GLY A 571 11.08 -34.86 -29.08
CA GLY A 571 11.69 -33.85 -29.95
C GLY A 571 12.96 -33.20 -29.37
N TYR A 572 13.18 -33.23 -28.05
CA TYR A 572 14.42 -32.76 -27.41
C TYR A 572 15.67 -33.56 -27.79
N ARG A 573 15.51 -34.71 -28.46
CA ARG A 573 16.63 -35.48 -29.02
C ARG A 573 17.28 -34.79 -30.22
N PHE A 574 16.49 -34.03 -30.97
CA PHE A 574 16.85 -33.63 -32.33
C PHE A 574 17.11 -32.14 -32.48
N GLY A 575 16.49 -31.29 -31.65
CA GLY A 575 16.60 -29.85 -31.80
C GLY A 575 15.90 -29.05 -30.70
N PRO A 576 15.76 -27.74 -30.88
CA PRO A 576 14.97 -26.91 -29.97
C PRO A 576 13.52 -27.35 -30.02
N GLN A 577 12.91 -27.52 -28.84
CA GLN A 577 11.49 -27.82 -28.73
C GLN A 577 10.83 -26.86 -27.73
N GLY A 578 9.98 -25.98 -28.27
CA GLY A 578 9.20 -25.05 -27.47
C GLY A 578 7.99 -25.72 -26.85
N THR A 579 7.59 -25.25 -25.67
CA THR A 579 6.38 -25.72 -25.00
C THR A 579 5.57 -24.56 -24.45
N PHE A 580 4.28 -24.80 -24.22
CA PHE A 580 3.40 -23.82 -23.59
C PHE A 580 2.52 -24.46 -22.51
N PHE A 581 2.08 -23.63 -21.56
CA PHE A 581 1.19 -24.01 -20.47
C PHE A 581 0.04 -23.00 -20.40
N ALA A 582 -1.09 -23.32 -21.01
CA ALA A 582 -2.17 -22.38 -21.26
C ALA A 582 -3.29 -22.51 -20.22
N VAL A 583 -3.33 -21.57 -19.27
CA VAL A 583 -4.27 -21.56 -18.14
C VAL A 583 -5.17 -20.32 -18.17
N THR A 584 -4.57 -19.14 -18.20
CA THR A 584 -5.23 -17.83 -18.11
C THR A 584 -6.19 -17.56 -19.27
N GLU A 585 -7.38 -17.05 -18.96
CA GLU A 585 -8.42 -16.67 -19.93
C GLU A 585 -8.71 -15.16 -19.88
N PRO A 586 -9.11 -14.52 -21.01
CA PRO A 586 -9.39 -13.08 -21.05
C PRO A 586 -10.41 -12.60 -20.00
N ASP A 587 -11.47 -13.38 -19.77
CA ASP A 587 -12.58 -12.99 -18.89
C ASP A 587 -12.37 -13.41 -17.42
N ALA A 588 -11.52 -14.43 -17.17
CA ALA A 588 -11.32 -15.00 -15.84
C ALA A 588 -9.98 -14.60 -15.18
N GLY A 589 -9.02 -14.13 -15.97
CA GLY A 589 -7.70 -13.71 -15.49
C GLY A 589 -6.96 -14.84 -14.76
N SER A 590 -6.48 -14.55 -13.55
CA SER A 590 -5.72 -15.50 -12.72
C SER A 590 -6.58 -16.53 -12.00
N ASP A 591 -7.92 -16.44 -12.09
CA ASP A 591 -8.82 -17.41 -11.49
C ASP A 591 -9.14 -18.54 -12.48
N ALA A 592 -8.22 -19.49 -12.57
CA ALA A 592 -8.35 -20.65 -13.45
C ALA A 592 -9.56 -21.54 -13.11
N SER A 593 -10.17 -21.41 -11.93
CA SER A 593 -11.33 -22.20 -11.53
C SER A 593 -12.64 -21.75 -12.18
N ASN A 594 -12.69 -20.50 -12.64
CA ASN A 594 -13.84 -19.89 -13.32
C ASN A 594 -13.62 -19.75 -14.84
N GLY A 595 -12.72 -20.56 -15.42
CA GLY A 595 -12.48 -20.62 -16.86
C GLY A 595 -13.71 -21.09 -17.64
N ARG A 596 -13.77 -20.76 -18.92
CA ARG A 596 -14.85 -21.15 -19.84
C ARG A 596 -14.40 -22.12 -20.92
N SER A 597 -13.10 -22.43 -20.98
CA SER A 597 -12.58 -23.42 -21.92
C SER A 597 -13.13 -24.82 -21.60
N THR A 598 -13.68 -25.53 -22.59
CA THR A 598 -14.33 -26.83 -22.40
C THR A 598 -13.75 -27.92 -23.28
N LEU A 599 -13.73 -29.15 -22.74
CA LEU A 599 -13.54 -30.40 -23.44
C LEU A 599 -14.87 -31.15 -23.43
N GLY A 600 -15.52 -31.24 -24.59
CA GLY A 600 -16.88 -31.77 -24.74
C GLY A 600 -17.01 -32.72 -25.94
N LEU A 601 -18.20 -33.31 -26.10
CA LEU A 601 -18.50 -34.16 -27.26
C LEU A 601 -19.22 -33.37 -28.36
N LYS A 602 -18.72 -33.48 -29.58
CA LYS A 602 -19.37 -32.99 -30.81
C LYS A 602 -19.39 -34.09 -31.84
N ASP A 603 -20.58 -34.46 -32.33
CA ASP A 603 -20.79 -35.55 -33.28
C ASP A 603 -20.11 -36.88 -32.88
N GLY A 604 -20.13 -37.18 -31.57
CA GLY A 604 -19.53 -38.40 -31.01
C GLY A 604 -18.00 -38.38 -30.88
N LYS A 605 -17.33 -37.25 -31.14
CA LYS A 605 -15.89 -37.06 -30.97
C LYS A 605 -15.60 -36.02 -29.89
N LEU A 606 -14.51 -36.20 -29.15
CA LEU A 606 -14.06 -35.21 -28.17
C LEU A 606 -13.45 -34.00 -28.89
N VAL A 607 -13.89 -32.81 -28.53
CA VAL A 607 -13.40 -31.55 -29.05
C VAL A 607 -13.10 -30.56 -27.93
N LEU A 608 -12.03 -29.79 -28.12
CA LEU A 608 -11.56 -28.76 -27.20
C LEU A 608 -11.87 -27.38 -27.77
N ASN A 609 -12.51 -26.54 -26.96
CA ASN A 609 -12.90 -25.19 -27.29
C ASN A 609 -12.44 -24.22 -26.19
N GLY A 610 -11.95 -23.04 -26.58
CA GLY A 610 -11.67 -21.98 -25.61
C GLY A 610 -10.63 -20.96 -26.05
N VAL A 611 -10.48 -19.91 -25.25
CA VAL A 611 -9.52 -18.84 -25.49
C VAL A 611 -8.60 -18.70 -24.29
N LYS A 612 -7.29 -18.79 -24.53
CA LYS A 612 -6.24 -18.56 -23.53
C LYS A 612 -5.45 -17.32 -23.89
N THR A 613 -5.04 -16.54 -22.90
CA THR A 613 -4.29 -15.30 -23.10
C THR A 613 -3.10 -15.22 -22.15
N LEU A 614 -2.14 -14.34 -22.45
CA LEU A 614 -0.88 -14.20 -21.72
C LEU A 614 -0.07 -15.52 -21.67
N VAL A 615 -0.16 -16.34 -22.71
CA VAL A 615 0.54 -17.62 -22.80
C VAL A 615 1.89 -17.40 -23.46
N GLY A 616 2.98 -17.65 -22.72
CA GLY A 616 4.34 -17.48 -23.24
C GLY A 616 4.76 -18.58 -24.20
N GLY A 617 5.56 -18.22 -25.20
CA GLY A 617 6.28 -19.14 -26.08
C GLY A 617 5.45 -19.96 -27.07
N ILE A 618 4.12 -19.80 -27.08
CA ILE A 618 3.23 -20.65 -27.87
C ILE A 618 3.44 -20.54 -29.39
N ALA A 619 3.81 -19.36 -29.89
CA ALA A 619 4.09 -19.18 -31.32
C ALA A 619 5.31 -19.99 -31.81
N ARG A 620 6.15 -20.48 -30.87
CA ARG A 620 7.36 -21.27 -31.13
C ARG A 620 7.27 -22.68 -30.53
N ALA A 621 6.09 -23.09 -30.09
CA ALA A 621 5.91 -24.34 -29.37
C ALA A 621 5.35 -25.45 -30.26
N ASP A 622 6.00 -26.61 -30.21
CA ASP A 622 5.58 -27.80 -30.94
C ASP A 622 4.49 -28.56 -30.20
N ILE A 623 4.53 -28.52 -28.86
CA ILE A 623 3.59 -29.23 -28.00
C ILE A 623 3.41 -28.51 -26.66
N GLY A 624 2.21 -28.56 -26.09
CA GLY A 624 1.94 -27.92 -24.81
C GLY A 624 0.73 -28.51 -24.10
N LEU A 625 0.40 -27.91 -22.96
CA LEU A 625 -0.76 -28.28 -22.16
C LEU A 625 -1.78 -27.15 -22.17
N PHE A 626 -3.04 -27.51 -22.41
CA PHE A 626 -4.18 -26.61 -22.42
C PHE A 626 -5.16 -27.00 -21.32
N PHE A 627 -5.53 -26.03 -20.48
CA PHE A 627 -6.39 -26.27 -19.33
C PHE A 627 -7.88 -26.03 -19.66
N ALA A 628 -8.75 -27.01 -19.39
CA ALA A 628 -10.17 -26.94 -19.71
C ALA A 628 -11.07 -27.73 -18.73
N HIS A 629 -12.33 -27.33 -18.66
CA HIS A 629 -13.41 -28.06 -17.99
C HIS A 629 -13.85 -29.25 -18.85
N ILE A 630 -13.81 -30.46 -18.30
CA ILE A 630 -14.31 -31.67 -18.95
C ILE A 630 -15.82 -31.75 -18.72
N GLU A 631 -16.62 -31.50 -19.75
CA GLU A 631 -18.09 -31.37 -19.64
C GLU A 631 -18.75 -32.62 -19.03
N GLU A 632 -18.29 -33.82 -19.41
CA GLU A 632 -18.84 -35.09 -18.92
C GLU A 632 -18.69 -35.28 -17.40
N THR A 633 -17.62 -34.73 -16.81
CA THR A 633 -17.29 -34.96 -15.39
C THR A 633 -17.40 -33.71 -14.52
N GLY A 634 -17.52 -32.53 -15.13
CA GLY A 634 -17.44 -31.22 -14.48
C GLY A 634 -16.06 -30.90 -13.89
N ARG A 635 -15.06 -31.75 -14.08
CA ARG A 635 -13.70 -31.60 -13.52
C ARG A 635 -12.79 -30.83 -14.46
N MET A 636 -11.73 -30.26 -13.89
CA MET A 636 -10.66 -29.67 -14.67
C MET A 636 -9.65 -30.71 -15.15
N GLY A 637 -9.19 -30.55 -16.40
CA GLY A 637 -8.17 -31.38 -17.01
C GLY A 637 -7.11 -30.58 -17.76
N LEU A 638 -5.93 -31.18 -17.91
CA LEU A 638 -4.86 -30.71 -18.79
C LEU A 638 -4.88 -31.58 -20.05
N VAL A 639 -5.04 -30.96 -21.20
CA VAL A 639 -5.04 -31.61 -22.51
C VAL A 639 -3.70 -31.30 -23.20
N MET A 640 -2.95 -32.34 -23.53
CA MET A 640 -1.71 -32.25 -24.30
C MET A 640 -2.05 -32.08 -25.78
N ILE A 641 -1.66 -30.94 -26.36
CA ILE A 641 -1.95 -30.61 -27.76
C ILE A 641 -0.68 -30.19 -28.48
N ALA A 642 -0.56 -30.58 -29.74
CA ALA A 642 0.37 -29.99 -30.70
C ALA A 642 -0.44 -29.12 -31.68
N PRO A 643 -0.19 -27.80 -31.77
CA PRO A 643 -0.98 -26.91 -32.64
C PRO A 643 -1.02 -27.37 -34.12
N SER A 644 0.03 -28.05 -34.57
CA SER A 644 0.14 -28.61 -35.92
C SER A 644 -0.79 -29.80 -36.20
N ASP A 645 -1.36 -30.45 -35.18
CA ASP A 645 -2.24 -31.61 -35.35
C ASP A 645 -3.58 -31.21 -36.02
N ALA A 646 -4.03 -29.96 -35.84
CA ALA A 646 -5.25 -29.42 -36.43
C ALA A 646 -5.15 -27.90 -36.62
N PRO A 647 -4.35 -27.41 -37.59
CA PRO A 647 -4.04 -25.99 -37.74
C PRO A 647 -5.28 -25.13 -38.02
N ASP A 648 -6.29 -25.66 -38.73
CA ASP A 648 -7.53 -24.95 -39.03
C ASP A 648 -8.39 -24.69 -37.78
N CYS A 649 -8.14 -25.41 -36.69
CA CYS A 649 -8.82 -25.26 -35.41
C CYS A 649 -8.10 -24.31 -34.44
N VAL A 650 -6.92 -23.80 -34.81
CA VAL A 650 -6.03 -23.05 -33.93
C VAL A 650 -5.77 -21.65 -34.49
N LYS A 651 -6.00 -20.63 -33.66
CA LYS A 651 -5.56 -19.26 -33.94
C LYS A 651 -4.60 -18.80 -32.85
N ILE A 652 -3.41 -18.36 -33.23
CA ILE A 652 -2.40 -17.79 -32.31
C ILE A 652 -2.13 -16.33 -32.68
N GLU A 653 -2.25 -15.44 -31.71
CA GLU A 653 -2.05 -14.00 -31.89
C GLU A 653 -1.04 -13.48 -30.87
N ARG A 654 0.10 -12.95 -31.33
CA ARG A 654 1.09 -12.31 -30.46
C ARG A 654 0.50 -11.06 -29.82
N LEU A 655 0.68 -10.91 -28.51
CA LEU A 655 0.21 -9.76 -27.73
C LEU A 655 1.28 -8.66 -27.71
N GLY A 656 0.84 -7.41 -27.79
CA GLY A 656 1.74 -6.26 -27.64
C GLY A 656 2.19 -6.12 -26.18
N THR A 657 3.46 -6.38 -25.90
CA THR A 657 4.04 -6.24 -24.55
C THR A 657 5.06 -5.11 -24.46
N ASN A 658 5.06 -4.46 -23.30
CA ASN A 658 6.04 -3.45 -22.90
C ASN A 658 6.99 -4.07 -21.87
N GLY A 659 8.03 -4.74 -22.37
CA GLY A 659 9.05 -5.40 -21.55
C GLY A 659 9.01 -6.91 -21.61
N LEU A 660 10.17 -7.55 -21.39
CA LEU A 660 10.39 -9.00 -21.48
C LEU A 660 9.78 -9.64 -22.75
N ARG A 661 10.03 -9.04 -23.92
CA ARG A 661 9.48 -9.49 -25.21
C ARG A 661 9.86 -10.91 -25.61
N GLY A 662 10.96 -11.43 -25.08
CA GLY A 662 11.42 -12.80 -25.23
C GLY A 662 10.39 -13.82 -24.74
N ALA A 663 9.54 -13.48 -23.76
CA ALA A 663 8.45 -14.34 -23.31
C ALA A 663 7.43 -14.66 -24.42
N ASP A 664 7.37 -13.84 -25.49
CA ASP A 664 6.51 -14.03 -26.67
C ASP A 664 5.06 -14.37 -26.28
N LEU A 665 4.48 -13.52 -25.43
CA LEU A 665 3.12 -13.71 -24.91
C LEU A 665 2.11 -13.66 -26.07
N CYS A 666 1.26 -14.67 -26.15
CA CYS A 666 0.21 -14.74 -27.15
C CYS A 666 -1.16 -15.03 -26.53
N GLN A 667 -2.18 -14.81 -27.36
CA GLN A 667 -3.50 -15.38 -27.20
C GLN A 667 -3.63 -16.61 -28.11
N MET A 668 -4.22 -17.68 -27.60
CA MET A 668 -4.59 -18.88 -28.35
C MET A 668 -6.09 -19.04 -28.33
N THR A 669 -6.71 -19.23 -29.49
CA THR A 669 -8.11 -19.64 -29.63
C THR A 669 -8.16 -21.01 -30.25
N LEU A 670 -8.90 -21.91 -29.61
CA LEU A 670 -9.24 -23.24 -30.11
C LEU A 670 -10.72 -23.30 -30.45
N THR A 671 -11.02 -23.74 -31.67
CA THR A 671 -12.38 -23.97 -32.15
C THR A 671 -12.49 -25.40 -32.68
N ASP A 672 -13.27 -26.22 -31.99
CA ASP A 672 -13.50 -27.63 -32.28
C ASP A 672 -12.21 -28.45 -32.47
N PHE A 673 -11.17 -28.16 -31.69
CA PHE A 673 -9.90 -28.86 -31.82
C PHE A 673 -10.06 -30.35 -31.46
N PRO A 674 -9.74 -31.30 -32.35
CA PRO A 674 -10.00 -32.72 -32.13
C PRO A 674 -9.10 -33.27 -31.01
N VAL A 675 -9.68 -34.02 -30.07
CA VAL A 675 -8.98 -34.61 -28.94
C VAL A 675 -9.20 -36.12 -28.89
N THR A 676 -8.13 -36.87 -28.62
CA THR A 676 -8.20 -38.31 -28.31
C THR A 676 -7.97 -38.54 -26.81
N GLN A 677 -8.40 -39.70 -26.30
CA GLN A 677 -8.31 -39.97 -24.86
C GLN A 677 -6.86 -39.94 -24.34
N ASP A 678 -5.88 -40.35 -25.15
CA ASP A 678 -4.45 -40.33 -24.82
C ASP A 678 -3.85 -38.92 -24.79
N MET A 679 -4.54 -37.89 -25.29
CA MET A 679 -4.15 -36.49 -25.16
C MET A 679 -4.52 -35.91 -23.79
N ILE A 680 -5.50 -36.48 -23.09
CA ILE A 680 -5.89 -36.03 -21.75
C ILE A 680 -4.85 -36.56 -20.75
N LEU A 681 -4.13 -35.67 -20.09
CA LEU A 681 -3.01 -36.04 -19.23
C LEU A 681 -3.49 -36.91 -18.05
N GLY A 682 -2.90 -38.10 -17.89
CA GLY A 682 -3.23 -39.01 -16.78
C GLY A 682 -4.49 -39.87 -16.95
N SER A 683 -5.10 -39.93 -18.14
CA SER A 683 -6.35 -40.66 -18.45
C SER A 683 -6.33 -42.20 -18.32
N GLY A 684 -5.38 -42.79 -17.58
CA GLY A 684 -5.12 -44.25 -17.53
C GLY A 684 -4.86 -44.88 -16.16
N GLY A 685 -5.31 -44.28 -15.04
CA GLY A 685 -5.36 -44.99 -13.75
C GLY A 685 -4.47 -44.46 -12.60
N ARG A 686 -3.82 -43.30 -12.75
CA ARG A 686 -3.35 -42.52 -11.59
C ARG A 686 -4.37 -41.41 -11.35
N SER A 687 -5.08 -41.46 -10.24
CA SER A 687 -6.29 -40.65 -10.03
C SER A 687 -6.03 -39.15 -10.24
N LEU A 688 -6.79 -38.53 -11.15
CA LEU A 688 -7.07 -37.10 -11.23
C LEU A 688 -7.83 -36.64 -9.98
N ARG A 689 -7.20 -36.73 -8.80
CA ARG A 689 -7.72 -36.15 -7.55
C ARG A 689 -7.40 -34.65 -7.43
N ASP A 690 -7.22 -34.01 -8.59
CA ASP A 690 -7.69 -32.68 -8.98
C ASP A 690 -6.65 -32.07 -9.93
N GLY A 691 -6.99 -31.86 -11.21
CA GLY A 691 -6.10 -31.16 -12.15
C GLY A 691 -5.65 -29.78 -11.63
N PHE A 692 -6.42 -29.22 -10.68
CA PHE A 692 -6.10 -28.03 -9.92
C PHE A 692 -4.94 -28.20 -8.92
N MET A 693 -4.83 -29.34 -8.22
CA MET A 693 -3.69 -29.63 -7.32
C MET A 693 -2.38 -29.82 -8.10
N ALA A 694 -2.45 -30.43 -9.29
CA ALA A 694 -1.29 -30.56 -10.17
C ALA A 694 -0.78 -29.18 -10.64
N ILE A 695 -1.68 -28.26 -10.96
CA ILE A 695 -1.35 -26.88 -11.31
C ILE A 695 -0.70 -26.14 -10.15
N ASN A 696 -1.27 -26.24 -8.95
CA ASN A 696 -0.71 -25.57 -7.78
C ASN A 696 0.70 -26.07 -7.45
N GLY A 697 0.93 -27.39 -7.50
CA GLY A 697 2.27 -27.95 -7.29
C GLY A 697 3.30 -27.52 -8.34
N VAL A 698 2.86 -27.34 -9.59
CA VAL A 698 3.71 -26.85 -10.70
C VAL A 698 4.04 -25.36 -10.52
N PHE A 699 3.06 -24.51 -10.18
CA PHE A 699 3.29 -23.09 -9.90
C PHE A 699 4.13 -22.87 -8.63
N GLU A 700 3.89 -23.64 -7.56
CA GLU A 700 4.69 -23.59 -6.34
C GLU A 700 6.16 -23.92 -6.61
N ARG A 701 6.44 -24.85 -7.52
CA ARG A 701 7.81 -25.18 -7.94
C ARG A 701 8.46 -24.13 -8.82
N ASN A 702 7.69 -23.33 -9.56
CA ASN A 702 8.25 -22.34 -10.47
C ASN A 702 8.33 -20.92 -9.89
N ARG A 703 7.57 -20.58 -8.85
CA ARG A 703 7.70 -19.29 -8.14
C ARG A 703 9.12 -18.97 -7.63
N PRO A 704 9.91 -19.94 -7.11
CA PRO A 704 11.32 -19.69 -6.79
C PRO A 704 12.18 -19.35 -8.01
N MET A 705 11.86 -19.85 -9.21
CA MET A 705 12.53 -19.44 -10.46
C MET A 705 12.24 -17.97 -10.77
N VAL A 706 10.99 -17.53 -10.61
CA VAL A 706 10.62 -16.12 -10.82
C VAL A 706 11.30 -15.22 -9.80
N ALA A 707 11.37 -15.63 -8.53
CA ALA A 707 12.12 -14.91 -7.51
C ALA A 707 13.61 -14.80 -7.87
N ALA A 708 14.24 -15.90 -8.34
CA ALA A 708 15.62 -15.91 -8.81
C ALA A 708 15.84 -14.97 -10.01
N MET A 709 14.94 -14.98 -11.00
CA MET A 709 15.02 -14.06 -12.14
C MET A 709 14.93 -12.59 -11.71
N ALA A 710 14.02 -12.27 -10.78
CA ALA A 710 13.89 -10.92 -10.23
C ALA A 710 15.16 -10.50 -9.48
N LEU A 711 15.64 -11.31 -8.53
CA LEU A 711 16.86 -11.02 -7.76
C LEU A 711 18.08 -10.85 -8.67
N GLY A 712 18.25 -11.74 -9.64
CA GLY A 712 19.32 -11.68 -10.63
C GLY A 712 19.24 -10.42 -11.49
N SER A 713 18.06 -10.11 -12.03
CA SER A 713 17.90 -8.91 -12.85
C SER A 713 18.14 -7.61 -12.06
N GLY A 714 17.68 -7.56 -10.81
CA GLY A 714 17.96 -6.44 -9.90
C GLY A 714 19.45 -6.31 -9.59
N ARG A 715 20.14 -7.42 -9.31
CA ARG A 715 21.60 -7.43 -9.11
C ARG A 715 22.34 -7.00 -10.37
N GLY A 716 21.94 -7.45 -11.55
CA GLY A 716 22.52 -7.06 -12.83
C GLY A 716 22.32 -5.58 -13.18
N LEU A 717 21.23 -4.96 -12.73
CA LEU A 717 21.02 -3.51 -12.79
C LEU A 717 21.95 -2.76 -11.85
N ILE A 718 22.14 -3.25 -10.61
CA ILE A 718 23.12 -2.66 -9.69
C ILE A 718 24.54 -2.78 -10.27
N GLU A 719 24.91 -3.93 -10.83
CA GLU A 719 26.22 -4.13 -11.47
C GLU A 719 26.47 -3.16 -12.62
N LEU A 720 25.45 -2.86 -13.43
CA LEU A 720 25.53 -1.85 -14.50
C LEU A 720 25.78 -0.43 -13.93
N MET A 721 25.20 -0.12 -12.77
CA MET A 721 25.50 1.14 -12.08
C MET A 721 26.91 1.15 -11.50
N LEU A 722 27.38 0.03 -10.96
CA LEU A 722 28.71 -0.10 -10.34
C LEU A 722 29.88 -0.22 -11.31
N GLU A 723 29.62 -0.16 -12.63
CA GLU A 723 30.67 0.12 -13.63
C GLU A 723 31.43 1.40 -13.31
N ASP A 724 30.77 2.36 -12.63
CA ASP A 724 31.40 3.45 -11.91
C ASP A 724 31.50 3.08 -10.41
N PRO A 725 32.68 2.69 -9.91
CA PRO A 725 32.84 2.21 -8.54
C PRO A 725 32.56 3.26 -7.48
N THR A 726 32.57 4.56 -7.83
CA THR A 726 32.25 5.65 -6.90
C THR A 726 30.80 5.57 -6.41
N ARG A 727 29.95 4.84 -7.13
CA ARG A 727 28.54 4.64 -6.82
C ARG A 727 28.28 3.51 -5.81
N LEU A 728 29.29 2.71 -5.46
CA LEU A 728 29.14 1.59 -4.51
C LEU A 728 28.42 1.97 -3.20
N PRO A 729 28.74 3.09 -2.53
CA PRO A 729 28.04 3.47 -1.30
C PRO A 729 26.53 3.66 -1.49
N ALA A 730 26.09 4.12 -2.67
CA ALA A 730 24.68 4.36 -2.97
C ALA A 730 23.86 3.09 -3.23
N TYR A 731 24.51 1.92 -3.36
CA TYR A 731 23.83 0.64 -3.62
C TYR A 731 24.17 -0.45 -2.59
N GLN A 732 25.01 -0.17 -1.60
CA GLN A 732 25.52 -1.17 -0.66
C GLN A 732 24.41 -1.84 0.17
N ASP A 733 23.38 -1.09 0.57
CA ASP A 733 22.18 -1.59 1.27
C ASP A 733 21.37 -2.55 0.39
N LEU A 734 21.25 -2.25 -0.91
CA LEU A 734 20.57 -3.10 -1.88
C LEU A 734 21.38 -4.37 -2.17
N LEU A 735 22.71 -4.31 -2.16
CA LEU A 735 23.56 -5.49 -2.24
C LEU A 735 23.37 -6.41 -1.03
N ALA A 736 23.33 -5.85 0.18
CA ALA A 736 23.04 -6.62 1.39
C ALA A 736 21.64 -7.22 1.37
N SER A 737 20.64 -6.46 0.88
CA SER A 737 19.25 -6.93 0.73
C SER A 737 19.15 -8.08 -0.27
N HIS A 738 19.87 -8.01 -1.39
CA HIS A 738 19.96 -9.10 -2.36
C HIS A 738 20.51 -10.38 -1.71
N THR A 739 21.65 -10.29 -1.00
CA THR A 739 22.23 -11.44 -0.28
C THR A 739 21.26 -12.03 0.74
N ALA A 740 20.59 -11.18 1.54
CA ALA A 740 19.61 -11.63 2.52
C ALA A 740 18.42 -12.37 1.88
N LEU A 741 17.96 -11.90 0.72
CA LEU A 741 16.88 -12.54 -0.04
C LEU A 741 17.32 -13.86 -0.67
N LEU A 742 18.58 -13.97 -1.12
CA LEU A 742 19.13 -15.27 -1.55
C LEU A 742 19.19 -16.28 -0.41
N VAL A 743 19.58 -15.86 0.80
CA VAL A 743 19.55 -16.74 1.99
C VAL A 743 18.13 -17.21 2.30
N GLN A 744 17.13 -16.34 2.15
CA GLN A 744 15.73 -16.74 2.30
C GLN A 744 15.28 -17.71 1.20
N LEU A 745 15.69 -17.47 -0.05
CA LEU A 745 15.43 -18.35 -1.18
C LEU A 745 16.06 -19.74 -0.96
N VAL A 746 17.26 -19.83 -0.39
CA VAL A 746 17.89 -21.10 0.01
C VAL A 746 17.02 -21.89 0.98
N LYS A 747 16.35 -21.22 1.94
CA LYS A 747 15.44 -21.91 2.88
C LYS A 747 14.25 -22.52 2.14
N VAL A 748 13.68 -21.78 1.17
CA VAL A 748 12.58 -22.26 0.32
C VAL A 748 13.03 -23.45 -0.54
N ILE A 749 14.21 -23.36 -1.16
CA ILE A 749 14.80 -24.45 -1.95
C ILE A 749 14.97 -25.71 -1.11
N ARG A 750 15.57 -25.60 0.08
CA ARG A 750 15.76 -26.75 0.98
C ARG A 750 14.43 -27.38 1.42
N ALA A 751 13.41 -26.57 1.67
CA ALA A 751 12.08 -27.06 2.00
C ALA A 751 11.46 -27.84 0.83
N GLN A 752 11.63 -27.34 -0.40
CA GLN A 752 11.19 -27.98 -1.64
C GLN A 752 11.90 -29.34 -1.84
N GLU A 753 13.22 -29.37 -1.72
CA GLU A 753 14.05 -30.58 -1.92
C GLU A 753 13.74 -31.65 -0.87
N ASN A 754 13.43 -31.23 0.37
CA ASN A 754 12.97 -32.11 1.44
C ASN A 754 11.49 -32.53 1.30
N ARG A 755 10.82 -32.20 0.18
CA ARG A 755 9.40 -32.47 -0.09
C ARG A 755 8.45 -31.94 0.99
N ARG A 756 8.80 -30.81 1.61
CA ARG A 756 8.00 -30.08 2.60
C ARG A 756 7.87 -28.60 2.20
N PRO A 757 7.38 -28.29 0.98
CA PRO A 757 7.23 -26.90 0.56
C PRO A 757 6.22 -26.19 1.46
N LYS A 758 6.49 -24.93 1.77
CA LYS A 758 5.59 -24.05 2.51
C LYS A 758 5.10 -22.95 1.58
N VAL A 759 3.82 -22.99 1.22
CA VAL A 759 3.20 -22.07 0.26
C VAL A 759 3.37 -20.61 0.69
N GLN A 760 3.30 -20.32 2.00
CA GLN A 760 3.53 -18.99 2.52
C GLN A 760 4.97 -18.50 2.28
N ASP A 761 5.98 -19.35 2.48
CA ASP A 761 7.39 -18.96 2.34
C ASP A 761 7.75 -18.75 0.87
N ILE A 762 7.23 -19.61 -0.02
CA ILE A 762 7.35 -19.49 -1.47
C ILE A 762 6.73 -18.17 -1.97
N SER A 763 5.51 -17.87 -1.52
CA SER A 763 4.81 -16.63 -1.92
C SER A 763 5.51 -15.38 -1.37
N LYS A 764 5.98 -15.44 -0.12
CA LYS A 764 6.71 -14.37 0.55
C LYS A 764 8.02 -14.03 -0.16
N VAL A 765 8.86 -15.02 -0.46
CA VAL A 765 10.16 -14.76 -1.12
C VAL A 765 9.98 -14.18 -2.53
N LYS A 766 8.97 -14.64 -3.29
CA LYS A 766 8.63 -14.06 -4.60
C LYS A 766 8.21 -12.60 -4.47
N MET A 767 7.29 -12.30 -3.56
CA MET A 767 6.82 -10.92 -3.31
C MET A 767 7.99 -10.00 -2.91
N GLN A 768 8.86 -10.46 -2.02
CA GLN A 768 10.01 -9.67 -1.57
C GLN A 768 11.05 -9.47 -2.69
N ALA A 769 11.27 -10.47 -3.56
CA ALA A 769 12.13 -10.32 -4.73
C ALA A 769 11.59 -9.28 -5.72
N VAL A 770 10.26 -9.23 -5.93
CA VAL A 770 9.62 -8.19 -6.76
C VAL A 770 9.75 -6.81 -6.09
N SER A 771 9.53 -6.71 -4.78
CA SER A 771 9.74 -5.45 -4.05
C SER A 771 11.20 -4.98 -4.12
N PHE A 772 12.16 -5.90 -4.09
CA PHE A 772 13.58 -5.58 -4.24
C PHE A 772 13.88 -4.94 -5.59
N VAL A 773 13.42 -5.50 -6.71
CA VAL A 773 13.66 -4.89 -8.02
C VAL A 773 12.97 -3.54 -8.15
N ASP A 774 11.82 -3.34 -7.49
CA ASP A 774 11.17 -2.04 -7.42
C ASP A 774 12.02 -0.99 -6.72
N GLN A 775 12.65 -1.37 -5.61
CA GLN A 775 13.58 -0.50 -4.88
C GLN A 775 14.84 -0.20 -5.69
N VAL A 776 15.38 -1.19 -6.41
CA VAL A 776 16.54 -0.99 -7.32
C VAL A 776 16.21 0.03 -8.41
N VAL A 777 15.07 -0.13 -9.10
CA VAL A 777 14.67 0.81 -10.16
C VAL A 777 14.48 2.22 -9.59
N ARG A 778 13.82 2.35 -8.44
CA ARG A 778 13.66 3.65 -7.77
C ARG A 778 15.01 4.28 -7.42
N ARG A 779 15.93 3.50 -6.82
CA ARG A 779 17.29 3.99 -6.50
C ARG A 779 18.04 4.46 -7.74
N ILE A 780 17.93 3.75 -8.87
CA ILE A 780 18.54 4.15 -10.14
C ILE A 780 17.95 5.48 -10.64
N THR A 781 16.63 5.62 -10.65
CA THR A 781 15.97 6.84 -11.10
C THR A 781 16.25 8.04 -10.20
N ASP A 782 16.47 7.80 -8.91
CA ASP A 782 16.75 8.86 -7.92
C ASP A 782 18.23 9.28 -7.94
N GLN A 783 19.16 8.33 -8.07
CA GLN A 783 20.61 8.59 -8.00
C GLN A 783 21.21 9.04 -9.34
N ASP A 784 20.67 8.58 -10.47
CA ASP A 784 21.20 8.89 -11.80
C ASP A 784 20.09 9.05 -12.85
N PRO A 785 19.20 10.06 -12.68
CA PRO A 785 18.08 10.29 -13.60
C PRO A 785 18.56 10.59 -15.03
N MET A 786 19.72 11.22 -15.19
CA MET A 786 20.25 11.55 -16.52
C MET A 786 20.76 10.33 -17.26
N ARG A 787 21.53 9.43 -16.62
CA ARG A 787 21.91 8.17 -17.25
C ARG A 787 20.69 7.34 -17.56
N PHE A 788 19.71 7.26 -16.64
CA PHE A 788 18.44 6.60 -16.93
C PHE A 788 17.78 7.16 -18.20
N LEU A 789 17.69 8.48 -18.37
CA LEU A 789 17.07 9.08 -19.56
C LEU A 789 17.88 8.95 -20.86
N GLN A 790 19.20 8.72 -20.78
CA GLN A 790 20.09 8.65 -21.95
C GLN A 790 20.43 7.22 -22.36
N ASP A 791 20.67 6.33 -21.39
CA ASP A 791 21.06 4.93 -21.59
C ASP A 791 19.85 4.03 -21.93
N ALA A 792 19.75 3.64 -23.21
CA ALA A 792 18.66 2.83 -23.71
C ALA A 792 18.66 1.40 -23.13
N GLU A 793 19.84 0.84 -22.83
CA GLU A 793 19.95 -0.49 -22.21
C GLU A 793 19.42 -0.42 -20.77
N LEU A 794 19.84 0.58 -20.00
CA LEU A 794 19.38 0.80 -18.64
C LEU A 794 17.86 0.98 -18.58
N ARG A 795 17.26 1.81 -19.45
CA ARG A 795 15.79 1.98 -19.51
C ARG A 795 15.08 0.69 -19.81
N ARG A 796 15.55 -0.05 -20.82
CA ARG A 796 14.94 -1.31 -21.22
C ARG A 796 14.96 -2.29 -20.06
N ARG A 797 16.12 -2.47 -19.41
CA ARG A 797 16.26 -3.39 -18.28
C ARG A 797 15.43 -2.97 -17.07
N CYS A 798 15.37 -1.67 -16.74
CA CYS A 798 14.49 -1.14 -15.69
C CYS A 798 13.00 -1.37 -15.99
N ARG A 799 12.58 -1.30 -17.26
CA ARG A 799 11.22 -1.65 -17.70
C ARG A 799 10.98 -3.16 -17.57
N ASP A 800 11.92 -3.96 -18.04
CA ASP A 800 11.80 -5.42 -18.07
C ASP A 800 11.63 -6.02 -16.67
N VAL A 801 12.37 -5.53 -15.66
CA VAL A 801 12.25 -6.06 -14.28
C VAL A 801 10.89 -5.81 -13.62
N LYS A 802 10.09 -4.85 -14.12
CA LYS A 802 8.73 -4.61 -13.59
C LYS A 802 7.74 -5.71 -13.99
N ALA A 803 8.02 -6.44 -15.07
CA ALA A 803 7.12 -7.47 -15.55
C ALA A 803 7.02 -8.69 -14.60
N PHE A 804 8.00 -8.89 -13.71
CA PHE A 804 7.97 -9.98 -12.71
C PHE A 804 6.80 -9.86 -11.71
N GLU A 805 6.22 -8.66 -11.57
CA GLU A 805 4.99 -8.47 -10.78
C GLU A 805 3.85 -9.35 -11.31
N TYR A 806 3.77 -9.56 -12.62
CA TYR A 806 2.65 -10.28 -13.25
C TYR A 806 2.93 -11.76 -13.52
N MET A 807 4.16 -12.22 -13.33
CA MET A 807 4.54 -13.62 -13.57
C MET A 807 4.17 -14.50 -12.37
N GLU A 808 3.49 -15.62 -12.65
CA GLU A 808 3.14 -16.65 -11.64
C GLU A 808 2.25 -16.14 -10.47
N GLY A 809 1.51 -15.05 -10.72
CA GLY A 809 0.59 -14.39 -9.77
C GLY A 809 1.06 -13.00 -9.33
N THR A 810 0.14 -12.06 -9.10
CA THR A 810 0.49 -10.70 -8.62
C THR A 810 0.86 -10.68 -7.14
N SER A 811 1.54 -9.63 -6.68
CA SER A 811 1.89 -9.46 -5.27
C SER A 811 0.65 -9.53 -4.35
N ASN A 812 -0.50 -9.03 -4.80
CA ASN A 812 -1.77 -9.15 -4.07
C ASN A 812 -2.25 -10.61 -3.94
N ILE A 813 -2.10 -11.41 -5.00
CA ILE A 813 -2.43 -12.85 -4.94
C ILE A 813 -1.47 -13.59 -4.00
N HIS A 814 -0.18 -13.23 -4.00
CA HIS A 814 0.79 -13.81 -3.07
C HIS A 814 0.53 -13.39 -1.62
N LEU A 815 0.07 -12.16 -1.38
CA LEU A 815 -0.36 -11.70 -0.06
C LEU A 815 -1.56 -12.52 0.43
N LEU A 816 -2.57 -12.72 -0.44
CA LEU A 816 -3.73 -13.56 -0.14
C LEU A 816 -3.34 -15.01 0.12
N ASN A 817 -2.42 -15.59 -0.65
CA ASN A 817 -1.96 -16.96 -0.45
C ASN A 817 -1.15 -17.10 0.84
N ALA A 818 -0.25 -16.16 1.14
CA ALA A 818 0.49 -16.13 2.39
C ALA A 818 -0.45 -15.99 3.60
N TYR A 819 -1.47 -15.11 3.49
CA TYR A 819 -2.48 -14.93 4.52
C TYR A 819 -3.37 -16.17 4.70
N ARG A 820 -3.89 -16.76 3.61
CA ARG A 820 -4.71 -17.97 3.64
C ARG A 820 -3.98 -19.14 4.28
N SER A 821 -2.70 -19.33 3.93
CA SER A 821 -1.86 -20.37 4.54
C SER A 821 -1.55 -20.07 6.01
N TYR A 822 -1.42 -18.80 6.41
CA TYR A 822 -1.26 -18.42 7.81
C TYR A 822 -2.55 -18.70 8.62
N THR A 823 -3.72 -18.34 8.10
CA THR A 823 -5.01 -18.60 8.75
C THR A 823 -5.36 -20.08 8.80
N ALA A 824 -4.93 -20.87 7.81
CA ALA A 824 -5.10 -22.32 7.78
C ALA A 824 -4.07 -23.07 8.65
N GLY A 825 -3.09 -22.37 9.22
CA GLY A 825 -2.02 -22.91 10.06
C GLY A 825 -2.27 -22.82 11.57
N VAL A 826 -3.49 -22.55 12.01
CA VAL A 826 -3.95 -22.96 13.35
C VAL A 826 -4.38 -24.42 13.20
N ASP A 827 -3.56 -25.33 13.71
CA ASP A 827 -3.59 -26.81 13.58
C ASP A 827 -2.80 -27.42 12.40
N GLN A 828 -1.45 -27.30 12.43
CA GLN A 828 -0.53 -28.39 12.03
C GLN A 828 0.91 -28.21 12.53
#